data_AF-A9JRI0-F1
#
_entry.id   AF-A9JRI0-F1
#
_cell.length_a   1.000
_cell.length_b   1.000
_cell.length_c   1.000
_cell.angle_alpha   90.00
_cell.angle_beta   90.00
_cell.angle_gamma   90.00
#
_symmetry.space_group_name_H-M   'P 1'
#
loop_
_entity.id
_entity.type
_entity.pdbx_description
1 polymer ?
#
loop_
_entity_poly.entity_id
_entity_poly.type
_entity_poly.pdbx_seq_one_letter_code
_entity_poly.pdbx_strand_id
1 'polypeptide(L)'
;MAGKVTFLGSNSSFSPDGKTQGFKSASADTSRFVSLSKPQHELDGSAQAQISRCFNKLRSLSPSDSASLKTELNLLFDELISENYSSSNHDNIPPEVVCEILVQASRLVPLSQEHLIIKLCQMIHQLLNQLQIIVDEHTLDVLVSYCSRALRTCSSWTHSEVLLALSSLVYGNGSKCQRYLPDLLGPSGVLVKYGDPKQPDIELRRSAVHCIANLCLSVPSQPYLEEPYKSVCYGILLRTLQSTKPPDVDDIVFCTLLQSALKGMQYFLNGGKWKAVPNQDLGALLAVLKRFMFYGLPGISVEMPQVLYPAPLPQYETIPAVKPEPAQDTPAQKKTAASQQKKRKSRGKGKKGAGEGKQDGEADDVSAAGGGDQSGWSHGSQSSMLTSPSVATPQLYPSWKKCSSDSEFSDPEGGMQSKLRLYQARVRQSSLQCFLAVVKCVEKRILYGYWSSFVPDAPGIGGPPPLTLLTIALKDPLPKVRAGSLQVLSALLEGSRQFLSTAEDTGAPRQAFTPFSATLAASIRELHRGLLLALIAESSCQTLTQVLKCLAHLVSNVPYNRLRPGLLSPLWKQIRPYVRHRDVNVRVSSLTLFGALVSTQAPLPEVQLLLQQPGSASSLGSGISTPQESPLSWRQPARRDEEASSPAAAEGPEGPCWLLQLCVSLVTQPREEPYSDSDAGGSNGAPLEPSPVRLEALQVLAHLVKGYFSLAQASLLELGQLSARCLTEQDPSVQLHGAKLLEELGTGIIQQYRADANTPQSAKRVPVNQVVQFWSEVLGGPLISALQNEHHPTLQTSACDTLSSILPQAFSQLPDKTQVLCITILLGLTYSENSLVKAAAVRALGVYILFPCLREDVMFVADTANAILTALDDRSPNVRAKAAWSLGNLTDTLIVNMQSVGLEFQEDFSDMLLLNMLRSATKASADKDRVKSNAVRALGNLLHFLQPGHLGKPVFEQPLLEAMRALIDTVRGDATMKVRWNACYALGNAFRNQHLPLGSAVWSTEAFSALSCVVTSCKNFKVRIKSAAALSVPATRECYGDSQQFSEVWRSLAQALEHSEETEDFLEYRYCASLRSQLCRALLHLLSLCQPDDLPALGSSVSGQSRPALQALLISHLRDEGLVPSAGADGEEALDHSTPEDGWTLLTDTLTRLKGLLGEPVMDSNEDLESVLSFLQDVVRNFEEMKEAESKESSLVLGKS
;
A
#
# COMPACT_ATOMS: atom_id res chain seq x y z
N MET A 1 -36.91 -15.28 1.00
CA MET A 1 -37.95 -15.98 0.22
C MET A 1 -37.38 -16.33 -1.14
N ALA A 2 -37.30 -17.62 -1.49
CA ALA A 2 -36.67 -18.09 -2.72
C ALA A 2 -37.62 -17.91 -3.92
N GLY A 3 -37.25 -17.04 -4.87
CA GLY A 3 -37.99 -16.81 -6.11
C GLY A 3 -37.70 -17.90 -7.14
N LYS A 4 -38.74 -18.65 -7.52
CA LYS A 4 -38.70 -19.68 -8.57
C LYS A 4 -38.57 -19.05 -9.96
N VAL A 5 -37.57 -19.48 -10.71
CA VAL A 5 -37.40 -19.19 -12.15
C VAL A 5 -38.18 -20.24 -12.94
N THR A 6 -39.17 -19.78 -13.71
CA THR A 6 -39.98 -20.61 -14.62
C THR A 6 -39.31 -20.66 -16.00
N PHE A 7 -38.88 -21.86 -16.40
CA PHE A 7 -38.45 -22.17 -17.76
C PHE A 7 -39.67 -22.24 -18.69
N LEU A 8 -39.70 -21.38 -19.71
CA LEU A 8 -40.65 -21.46 -20.82
C LEU A 8 -40.17 -22.53 -21.81
N GLY A 9 -41.02 -23.53 -22.01
CA GLY A 9 -40.77 -24.69 -22.86
C GLY A 9 -40.97 -24.43 -24.35
N SER A 10 -40.08 -25.08 -25.11
CA SER A 10 -40.28 -25.77 -26.39
C SER A 10 -41.61 -25.58 -27.12
N ASN A 11 -41.53 -25.05 -28.35
CA ASN A 11 -42.45 -25.43 -29.42
C ASN A 11 -41.66 -25.82 -30.68
N SER A 12 -41.88 -27.06 -31.07
CA SER A 12 -41.40 -27.77 -32.24
C SER A 12 -42.22 -27.44 -33.48
N SER A 13 -41.56 -27.29 -34.64
CA SER A 13 -42.18 -27.63 -35.93
C SER A 13 -41.10 -28.07 -36.92
N PHE A 14 -41.06 -29.39 -37.11
CA PHE A 14 -40.36 -30.10 -38.17
C PHE A 14 -41.07 -29.90 -39.50
N SER A 15 -40.31 -29.66 -40.58
CA SER A 15 -40.74 -29.94 -41.96
C SER A 15 -39.61 -30.66 -42.69
N PRO A 16 -39.78 -31.95 -43.05
CA PRO A 16 -38.85 -32.71 -43.87
C PRO A 16 -39.44 -32.99 -45.26
N ASP A 17 -38.79 -32.47 -46.31
CA ASP A 17 -38.96 -32.84 -47.72
C ASP A 17 -37.63 -32.48 -48.40
N GLY A 18 -36.95 -33.25 -49.23
CA GLY A 18 -37.21 -34.53 -49.86
C GLY A 18 -36.24 -34.64 -51.05
N LYS A 19 -35.81 -35.88 -51.33
CA LYS A 19 -35.25 -36.37 -52.62
C LYS A 19 -33.76 -36.17 -52.94
N THR A 20 -33.06 -37.26 -52.63
CA THR A 20 -31.89 -37.85 -53.29
C THR A 20 -32.13 -38.23 -54.76
N GLN A 21 -31.29 -37.72 -55.69
CA GLN A 21 -30.96 -38.27 -57.03
C GLN A 21 -29.64 -37.61 -57.45
N GLY A 22 -28.62 -38.20 -58.05
CA GLY A 22 -28.31 -39.56 -58.46
C GLY A 22 -26.84 -39.53 -58.94
N PHE A 23 -26.13 -40.63 -58.69
CA PHE A 23 -24.75 -40.88 -59.09
C PHE A 23 -24.55 -40.74 -60.62
N LYS A 24 -23.47 -40.09 -61.05
CA LYS A 24 -22.76 -40.46 -62.28
C LYS A 24 -21.25 -40.40 -62.08
N SER A 25 -20.68 -41.60 -62.06
CA SER A 25 -19.27 -41.92 -62.16
C SER A 25 -18.69 -41.46 -63.50
N ALA A 26 -17.66 -40.62 -63.47
CA ALA A 26 -16.73 -40.47 -64.59
C ALA A 26 -15.40 -41.11 -64.19
N SER A 27 -14.98 -42.03 -65.05
CA SER A 27 -13.89 -42.98 -64.91
C SER A 27 -12.50 -42.38 -65.13
N ALA A 28 -11.54 -42.91 -64.38
CA ALA A 28 -10.16 -43.24 -64.77
C ALA A 28 -9.44 -42.29 -65.74
N ASP A 29 -8.51 -41.52 -65.18
CA ASP A 29 -7.24 -41.29 -65.85
C ASP A 29 -6.07 -41.46 -64.87
N THR A 30 -5.52 -42.67 -64.88
CA THR A 30 -4.31 -43.07 -64.17
C THR A 30 -3.09 -42.73 -65.02
N SER A 31 -2.45 -41.59 -64.77
CA SER A 31 -1.09 -41.33 -65.28
C SER A 31 -0.17 -40.76 -64.20
N ARG A 32 0.67 -41.66 -63.70
CA ARG A 32 2.09 -41.46 -63.33
C ARG A 32 2.49 -40.07 -62.80
N PHE A 33 2.49 -39.91 -61.48
CA PHE A 33 3.58 -39.20 -60.80
C PHE A 33 3.87 -39.89 -59.47
N VAL A 34 4.95 -40.68 -59.45
CA VAL A 34 5.56 -41.23 -58.25
C VAL A 34 6.25 -40.07 -57.54
N SER A 35 5.52 -39.37 -56.68
CA SER A 35 6.13 -38.45 -55.73
C SER A 35 6.56 -39.25 -54.52
N LEU A 36 7.88 -39.37 -54.35
CA LEU A 36 8.58 -39.89 -53.18
C LEU A 36 8.24 -39.03 -51.95
N SER A 37 7.02 -39.15 -51.44
CA SER A 37 6.64 -38.62 -50.14
C SER A 37 7.09 -39.65 -49.09
N LYS A 38 8.28 -39.41 -48.54
CA LYS A 38 8.70 -40.06 -47.28
C LYS A 38 7.62 -39.79 -46.22
N PRO A 39 7.17 -40.80 -45.46
CA PRO A 39 6.21 -40.62 -44.38
C PRO A 39 6.91 -39.90 -43.22
N GLN A 40 6.73 -38.59 -43.11
CA GLN A 40 7.10 -37.83 -41.92
C GLN A 40 5.98 -37.77 -40.88
N HIS A 41 4.84 -38.40 -41.15
CA HIS A 41 3.69 -38.40 -40.23
C HIS A 41 3.65 -39.58 -39.24
N GLU A 42 4.66 -40.47 -39.23
CA GLU A 42 4.70 -41.64 -38.35
C GLU A 42 5.53 -41.45 -37.06
N LEU A 43 6.23 -40.32 -36.88
CA LEU A 43 7.08 -40.13 -35.69
C LEU A 43 6.37 -39.43 -34.52
N ASP A 44 5.28 -38.70 -34.76
CA ASP A 44 4.60 -37.92 -33.69
C ASP A 44 3.78 -38.80 -32.72
N GLY A 45 3.65 -40.10 -32.99
CA GLY A 45 2.82 -41.03 -32.20
C GLY A 45 3.56 -42.03 -31.32
N SER A 46 4.90 -42.05 -31.27
CA SER A 46 5.61 -43.22 -30.71
C SER A 46 5.33 -43.45 -29.21
N ALA A 47 5.42 -42.39 -28.38
CA ALA A 47 5.21 -42.51 -26.95
C ALA A 47 3.75 -42.90 -26.63
N GLN A 48 2.78 -42.28 -27.30
CA GLN A 48 1.36 -42.60 -27.11
C GLN A 48 1.03 -44.03 -27.58
N ALA A 49 1.55 -44.45 -28.74
CA ALA A 49 1.37 -45.81 -29.25
C ALA A 49 1.99 -46.84 -28.31
N GLN A 50 3.14 -46.51 -27.72
CA GLN A 50 3.84 -47.39 -26.79
C GLN A 50 3.16 -47.49 -25.42
N ILE A 51 2.71 -46.36 -24.85
CA ILE A 51 1.88 -46.36 -23.64
C ILE A 51 0.59 -47.14 -23.89
N SER A 52 -0.08 -46.89 -25.01
CA SER A 52 -1.32 -47.58 -25.37
C SER A 52 -1.09 -49.09 -25.55
N ARG A 53 0.03 -49.49 -26.15
CA ARG A 53 0.44 -50.89 -26.28
C ARG A 53 0.69 -51.53 -24.91
N CYS A 54 1.48 -50.87 -24.06
CA CYS A 54 1.79 -51.35 -22.71
C CYS A 54 0.53 -51.42 -21.85
N PHE A 55 -0.34 -50.42 -21.97
CA PHE A 55 -1.63 -50.37 -21.27
C PHE A 55 -2.55 -51.51 -21.70
N ASN A 56 -2.73 -51.71 -23.01
CA ASN A 56 -3.56 -52.80 -23.53
C ASN A 56 -3.03 -54.17 -23.09
N LYS A 57 -1.70 -54.35 -23.05
CA LYS A 57 -1.06 -55.55 -22.50
C LYS A 57 -1.31 -55.68 -20.99
N LEU A 58 -1.08 -54.64 -20.19
CA LEU A 58 -1.34 -54.67 -18.75
C LEU A 58 -2.81 -55.00 -18.44
N ARG A 59 -3.75 -54.50 -19.25
CA ARG A 59 -5.18 -54.73 -19.08
C ARG A 59 -5.61 -56.17 -19.44
N SER A 60 -4.85 -56.87 -20.27
CA SER A 60 -5.13 -58.27 -20.62
C SER A 60 -4.56 -59.28 -19.62
N LEU A 61 -3.67 -58.83 -18.72
CA LEU A 61 -3.11 -59.66 -17.65
C LEU A 61 -4.08 -59.77 -16.47
N SER A 62 -4.04 -60.91 -15.79
CA SER A 62 -4.78 -61.16 -14.56
C SER A 62 -3.83 -61.62 -13.44
N PRO A 63 -4.15 -61.35 -12.16
CA PRO A 63 -3.29 -61.73 -11.04
C PRO A 63 -3.05 -63.26 -11.00
N SER A 64 -1.80 -63.68 -11.07
CA SER A 64 -1.38 -65.09 -10.89
C SER A 64 0.02 -65.17 -10.30
N ASP A 65 0.35 -66.23 -9.56
CA ASP A 65 1.70 -66.43 -9.01
C ASP A 65 2.71 -66.99 -10.03
N SER A 66 2.34 -67.03 -11.32
CA SER A 66 3.16 -67.63 -12.37
C SER A 66 4.48 -66.85 -12.59
N ALA A 67 5.57 -67.58 -12.82
CA ALA A 67 6.87 -66.98 -13.15
C ALA A 67 6.81 -66.18 -14.46
N SER A 68 5.96 -66.60 -15.41
CA SER A 68 5.73 -65.89 -16.68
C SER A 68 5.13 -64.50 -16.46
N LEU A 69 4.11 -64.37 -15.59
CA LEU A 69 3.53 -63.05 -15.29
C LEU A 69 4.56 -62.10 -14.69
N LYS A 70 5.42 -62.59 -13.79
CA LYS A 70 6.46 -61.77 -13.15
C LYS A 70 7.46 -61.23 -14.17
N THR A 71 7.92 -62.08 -15.08
CA THR A 71 8.82 -61.66 -16.17
C THR A 71 8.15 -60.67 -17.11
N GLU A 72 6.88 -60.89 -17.47
CA GLU A 72 6.13 -59.98 -18.34
C GLU A 72 5.93 -58.60 -17.69
N LEU A 73 5.51 -58.55 -16.42
CA LEU A 73 5.38 -57.31 -15.66
C LEU A 73 6.71 -56.57 -15.55
N ASN A 74 7.79 -57.31 -15.29
CA ASN A 74 9.13 -56.75 -15.20
C ASN A 74 9.55 -56.06 -16.51
N LEU A 75 9.31 -56.71 -17.66
CA LEU A 75 9.61 -56.13 -18.98
C LEU A 75 8.72 -54.92 -19.29
N LEU A 76 7.42 -55.00 -18.99
CA LEU A 76 6.49 -53.88 -19.22
C LEU A 76 6.84 -52.65 -18.39
N PHE A 77 7.24 -52.84 -17.13
CA PHE A 77 7.69 -51.73 -16.29
C PHE A 77 9.01 -51.15 -16.77
N ASP A 78 9.97 -51.97 -17.20
CA ASP A 78 11.22 -51.48 -17.78
C ASP A 78 10.96 -50.67 -19.06
N GLU A 79 10.07 -51.14 -19.94
CA GLU A 79 9.62 -50.37 -21.12
C GLU A 79 9.05 -49.01 -20.69
N LEU A 80 8.07 -48.98 -19.79
CA LEU A 80 7.43 -47.73 -19.33
C LEU A 80 8.39 -46.77 -18.61
N ILE A 81 9.34 -47.28 -17.84
CA ILE A 81 10.35 -46.47 -17.10
C ILE A 81 11.39 -45.89 -18.08
N SER A 82 11.81 -46.68 -19.08
CA SER A 82 12.86 -46.28 -20.04
C SER A 82 12.37 -45.35 -21.14
N GLU A 83 11.05 -45.19 -21.30
CA GLU A 83 10.47 -44.30 -22.29
C GLU A 83 10.82 -42.84 -22.03
N ASN A 84 11.15 -42.12 -23.12
CA ASN A 84 11.51 -40.71 -23.04
C ASN A 84 10.28 -39.81 -23.22
N TYR A 85 9.65 -39.47 -22.10
CA TYR A 85 8.48 -38.57 -22.09
C TYR A 85 8.83 -37.10 -22.35
N SER A 86 10.11 -36.71 -22.38
CA SER A 86 10.52 -35.29 -22.51
C SER A 86 10.40 -34.73 -23.94
N SER A 87 10.04 -35.55 -24.92
CA SER A 87 9.69 -35.04 -26.26
C SER A 87 8.38 -34.25 -26.16
N SER A 88 8.16 -33.28 -27.05
CA SER A 88 7.00 -32.37 -27.09
C SER A 88 5.60 -33.03 -27.18
N ASN A 89 5.51 -34.33 -26.93
CA ASN A 89 4.33 -35.19 -26.93
C ASN A 89 3.56 -35.22 -25.60
N HIS A 90 3.91 -34.37 -24.62
CA HIS A 90 3.21 -34.31 -23.32
C HIS A 90 1.69 -34.14 -23.48
N ASP A 91 1.26 -33.27 -24.41
CA ASP A 91 -0.14 -32.89 -24.56
C ASP A 91 -1.05 -34.03 -25.08
N ASN A 92 -0.47 -35.14 -25.56
CA ASN A 92 -1.21 -36.22 -26.20
C ASN A 92 -1.53 -37.42 -25.29
N ILE A 93 -1.04 -37.46 -24.05
CA ILE A 93 -1.26 -38.58 -23.13
C ILE A 93 -2.30 -38.16 -22.07
N PRO A 94 -3.54 -38.68 -22.12
CA PRO A 94 -4.56 -38.33 -21.15
C PRO A 94 -4.16 -38.78 -19.74
N PRO A 95 -4.26 -37.91 -18.71
CA PRO A 95 -3.99 -38.27 -17.32
C PRO A 95 -4.73 -39.52 -16.84
N GLU A 96 -5.94 -39.74 -17.35
CA GLU A 96 -6.79 -40.88 -17.02
C GLU A 96 -6.15 -42.21 -17.43
N VAL A 97 -5.51 -42.26 -18.60
CA VAL A 97 -4.83 -43.48 -19.09
C VAL A 97 -3.66 -43.85 -18.18
N VAL A 98 -2.88 -42.85 -17.75
CA VAL A 98 -1.77 -43.06 -16.82
C VAL A 98 -2.28 -43.55 -15.46
N CYS A 99 -3.35 -42.94 -14.96
CA CYS A 99 -4.01 -43.36 -13.72
C CYS A 99 -4.48 -44.83 -13.81
N GLU A 100 -5.13 -45.22 -14.90
CA GLU A 100 -5.57 -46.61 -15.12
C GLU A 100 -4.39 -47.58 -15.20
N ILE A 101 -3.29 -47.23 -15.88
CA ILE A 101 -2.06 -48.05 -15.93
C ILE A 101 -1.54 -48.31 -14.52
N LEU A 102 -1.39 -47.26 -13.72
CA LEU A 102 -0.83 -47.35 -12.36
C LEU A 102 -1.75 -48.18 -11.45
N VAL A 103 -3.06 -47.96 -11.53
CA VAL A 103 -4.06 -48.74 -10.78
C VAL A 103 -3.99 -50.22 -11.16
N GLN A 104 -3.98 -50.55 -12.45
CA GLN A 104 -3.89 -51.94 -12.89
C GLN A 104 -2.56 -52.60 -12.50
N ALA A 105 -1.44 -51.89 -12.66
CA ALA A 105 -0.14 -52.38 -12.24
C ALA A 105 -0.11 -52.68 -10.72
N SER A 106 -0.69 -51.81 -9.89
CA SER A 106 -0.81 -52.05 -8.44
C SER A 106 -1.67 -53.26 -8.06
N ARG A 107 -2.64 -53.63 -8.91
CA ARG A 107 -3.48 -54.82 -8.71
C ARG A 107 -2.75 -56.11 -9.11
N LEU A 108 -1.88 -56.05 -10.11
CA LEU A 108 -1.14 -57.20 -10.62
C LEU A 108 0.10 -57.54 -9.79
N VAL A 109 0.66 -56.59 -9.04
CA VAL A 109 1.88 -56.79 -8.22
C VAL A 109 1.52 -57.09 -6.76
N PRO A 110 1.58 -58.35 -6.30
CA PRO A 110 1.32 -58.68 -4.90
C PRO A 110 2.48 -58.21 -3.99
N LEU A 111 2.16 -57.92 -2.73
CA LEU A 111 3.13 -57.42 -1.74
C LEU A 111 4.24 -58.43 -1.36
N SER A 112 4.10 -59.70 -1.78
CA SER A 112 5.12 -60.74 -1.63
C SER A 112 6.26 -60.63 -2.65
N GLN A 113 6.11 -59.82 -3.71
CA GLN A 113 7.08 -59.66 -4.80
C GLN A 113 7.84 -58.33 -4.68
N GLU A 114 8.71 -58.21 -3.68
CA GLU A 114 9.40 -56.96 -3.33
C GLU A 114 10.18 -56.30 -4.49
N HIS A 115 10.79 -57.08 -5.38
CA HIS A 115 11.49 -56.56 -6.56
C HIS A 115 10.54 -55.87 -7.56
N LEU A 116 9.33 -56.41 -7.76
CA LEU A 116 8.33 -55.80 -8.64
C LEU A 116 7.71 -54.55 -8.00
N ILE A 117 7.60 -54.50 -6.68
CA ILE A 117 7.10 -53.33 -5.94
C ILE A 117 8.02 -52.13 -6.19
N ILE A 118 9.35 -52.33 -6.16
CA ILE A 118 10.31 -51.26 -6.44
C ILE A 118 10.12 -50.70 -7.84
N LYS A 119 10.03 -51.56 -8.86
CA LYS A 119 9.80 -51.12 -10.24
C LYS A 119 8.47 -50.39 -10.39
N LEU A 120 7.41 -50.90 -9.77
CA LEU A 120 6.12 -50.20 -9.74
C LEU A 120 6.25 -48.81 -9.09
N CYS A 121 6.97 -48.69 -7.98
CA CYS A 121 7.17 -47.42 -7.29
C CYS A 121 7.99 -46.43 -8.11
N GLN A 122 9.05 -46.90 -8.77
CA GLN A 122 9.85 -46.11 -9.72
C GLN A 122 9.00 -45.62 -10.90
N MET A 123 8.17 -46.51 -11.45
CA MET A 123 7.23 -46.19 -12.52
C MET A 123 6.20 -45.13 -12.08
N ILE A 124 5.58 -45.27 -10.90
CA ILE A 124 4.68 -44.26 -10.32
C ILE A 124 5.39 -42.91 -10.22
N HIS A 125 6.59 -42.89 -9.64
CA HIS A 125 7.33 -41.66 -9.44
C HIS A 125 7.69 -40.97 -10.76
N GLN A 126 8.23 -41.73 -11.73
CA GLN A 126 8.67 -41.20 -13.01
C GLN A 126 7.51 -40.72 -13.87
N LEU A 127 6.44 -41.52 -14.03
CA LEU A 127 5.30 -41.14 -14.87
C LEU A 127 4.63 -39.87 -14.35
N LEU A 128 4.37 -39.78 -13.04
CA LEU A 128 3.71 -38.61 -12.47
C LEU A 128 4.58 -37.35 -12.55
N ASN A 129 5.89 -37.46 -12.33
CA ASN A 129 6.78 -36.30 -12.37
C ASN A 129 7.15 -35.85 -13.79
N GLN A 130 7.39 -36.77 -14.72
CA GLN A 130 7.72 -36.39 -16.09
C GLN A 130 6.49 -35.85 -16.83
N LEU A 131 5.30 -36.42 -16.61
CA LEU A 131 4.06 -35.96 -17.23
C LEU A 131 3.35 -34.84 -16.44
N GLN A 132 3.87 -34.46 -15.26
CA GLN A 132 3.28 -33.45 -14.37
C GLN A 132 1.80 -33.72 -14.02
N ILE A 133 1.44 -34.99 -13.82
CA ILE A 133 0.07 -35.45 -13.59
C ILE A 133 -0.31 -35.37 -12.10
N ILE A 134 -1.42 -34.70 -11.81
CA ILE A 134 -2.10 -34.78 -10.51
C ILE A 134 -3.21 -35.84 -10.63
N VAL A 135 -3.06 -36.95 -9.90
CA VAL A 135 -4.00 -38.08 -9.95
C VAL A 135 -5.40 -37.71 -9.42
N ASP A 136 -6.42 -38.39 -9.95
CA ASP A 136 -7.79 -38.31 -9.45
C ASP A 136 -7.94 -39.00 -8.07
N GLU A 137 -9.06 -38.73 -7.38
CA GLU A 137 -9.29 -39.19 -6.01
C GLU A 137 -9.35 -40.73 -5.88
N HIS A 138 -9.93 -41.41 -6.88
CA HIS A 138 -9.98 -42.88 -6.86
C HIS A 138 -8.59 -43.48 -7.00
N THR A 139 -7.81 -42.99 -7.97
CA THR A 139 -6.43 -43.44 -8.18
C THR A 139 -5.56 -43.13 -6.97
N LEU A 140 -5.73 -41.96 -6.36
CA LEU A 140 -5.04 -41.59 -5.13
C LEU A 140 -5.35 -42.58 -3.98
N ASP A 141 -6.62 -42.90 -3.72
CA ASP A 141 -7.02 -43.83 -2.65
C ASP A 141 -6.41 -45.23 -2.88
N VAL A 142 -6.46 -45.73 -4.12
CA VAL A 142 -5.88 -47.04 -4.47
C VAL A 142 -4.36 -47.06 -4.25
N LEU A 143 -3.63 -46.09 -4.80
CA LEU A 143 -2.17 -46.11 -4.80
C LEU A 143 -1.56 -45.72 -3.45
N VAL A 144 -2.14 -44.75 -2.73
CA VAL A 144 -1.70 -44.40 -1.37
C VAL A 144 -1.97 -45.56 -0.41
N SER A 145 -3.11 -46.25 -0.55
CA SER A 145 -3.40 -47.47 0.20
C SER A 145 -2.38 -48.57 -0.11
N TYR A 146 -2.03 -48.78 -1.38
CA TYR A 146 -1.01 -49.75 -1.81
C TYR A 146 0.35 -49.44 -1.17
N CYS A 147 0.85 -48.20 -1.30
CA CYS A 147 2.11 -47.77 -0.70
C CYS A 147 2.10 -47.92 0.83
N SER A 148 1.00 -47.54 1.49
CA SER A 148 0.86 -47.67 2.96
C SER A 148 0.89 -49.13 3.41
N ARG A 149 0.32 -50.06 2.63
CA ARG A 149 0.38 -51.50 2.90
C ARG A 149 1.77 -52.09 2.61
N ALA A 150 2.45 -51.62 1.57
CA ALA A 150 3.81 -52.02 1.24
C ALA A 150 4.79 -51.61 2.36
N LEU A 151 4.69 -50.38 2.88
CA LEU A 151 5.51 -49.91 4.00
C LEU A 151 5.30 -50.71 5.29
N ARG A 152 4.14 -51.34 5.47
CA ARG A 152 3.82 -52.18 6.64
C ARG A 152 4.27 -53.63 6.48
N THR A 153 4.18 -54.18 5.27
CA THR A 153 4.36 -55.63 5.03
C THR A 153 5.75 -55.97 4.51
N CYS A 154 6.32 -55.13 3.65
CA CYS A 154 7.58 -55.39 2.98
C CYS A 154 8.77 -55.04 3.89
N SER A 155 9.91 -55.66 3.59
CA SER A 155 11.16 -55.45 4.28
C SER A 155 11.77 -54.07 3.99
N SER A 156 12.64 -53.60 4.88
CA SER A 156 13.09 -52.21 4.94
C SER A 156 13.83 -51.72 3.69
N TRP A 157 14.51 -52.59 2.95
CA TRP A 157 15.25 -52.21 1.75
C TRP A 157 14.35 -51.71 0.61
N THR A 158 13.05 -52.04 0.64
CA THR A 158 12.05 -51.53 -0.32
C THR A 158 11.53 -50.13 0.00
N HIS A 159 11.65 -49.68 1.24
CA HIS A 159 10.87 -48.54 1.76
C HIS A 159 11.26 -47.20 1.11
N SER A 160 12.53 -47.01 0.77
CA SER A 160 13.00 -45.77 0.12
C SER A 160 12.29 -45.50 -1.20
N GLU A 161 12.08 -46.54 -2.02
CA GLU A 161 11.37 -46.46 -3.30
C GLU A 161 9.86 -46.32 -3.11
N VAL A 162 9.28 -47.02 -2.13
CA VAL A 162 7.86 -46.86 -1.79
C VAL A 162 7.55 -45.43 -1.34
N LEU A 163 8.43 -44.81 -0.55
CA LEU A 163 8.30 -43.40 -0.17
C LEU A 163 8.52 -42.45 -1.35
N LEU A 164 9.38 -42.80 -2.30
CA LEU A 164 9.59 -42.00 -3.51
C LEU A 164 8.30 -41.94 -4.34
N ALA A 165 7.62 -43.07 -4.54
CA ALA A 165 6.30 -43.12 -5.16
C ALA A 165 5.25 -42.34 -4.37
N LEU A 166 5.20 -42.55 -3.04
CA LEU A 166 4.28 -41.83 -2.15
C LEU A 166 4.47 -40.31 -2.26
N SER A 167 5.71 -39.85 -2.37
CA SER A 167 6.02 -38.42 -2.47
C SER A 167 5.43 -37.77 -3.74
N SER A 168 5.40 -38.48 -4.86
CA SER A 168 4.75 -38.02 -6.09
C SER A 168 3.23 -38.05 -5.97
N LEU A 169 2.66 -39.10 -5.35
CA LEU A 169 1.21 -39.23 -5.17
C LEU A 169 0.62 -38.11 -4.31
N VAL A 170 1.31 -37.74 -3.23
CA VAL A 170 0.83 -36.70 -2.30
C VAL A 170 1.11 -35.27 -2.78
N TYR A 171 1.93 -35.09 -3.83
CA TYR A 171 2.23 -33.78 -4.40
C TYR A 171 0.93 -33.12 -4.92
N GLY A 172 0.56 -31.98 -4.33
CA GLY A 172 -0.68 -31.27 -4.68
C GLY A 172 -1.97 -31.95 -4.21
N ASN A 173 -1.88 -33.07 -3.48
CA ASN A 173 -3.02 -33.87 -3.04
C ASN A 173 -3.14 -34.00 -1.50
N GLY A 174 -2.33 -33.30 -0.72
CA GLY A 174 -2.29 -33.45 0.75
C GLY A 174 -3.64 -33.29 1.44
N SER A 175 -4.50 -32.39 0.94
CA SER A 175 -5.86 -32.15 1.42
C SER A 175 -6.81 -33.34 1.24
N LYS A 176 -6.57 -34.18 0.23
CA LYS A 176 -7.36 -35.37 -0.11
C LYS A 176 -6.87 -36.62 0.64
N CYS A 177 -5.72 -36.55 1.30
CA CYS A 177 -5.13 -37.69 2.00
C CYS A 177 -5.67 -37.90 3.42
N GLN A 178 -6.76 -37.25 3.83
CA GLN A 178 -7.30 -37.26 5.22
C GLN A 178 -7.40 -38.66 5.82
N ARG A 179 -7.91 -39.63 5.04
CA ARG A 179 -8.08 -41.03 5.46
C ARG A 179 -6.75 -41.71 5.83
N TYR A 180 -5.65 -41.25 5.28
CA TYR A 180 -4.31 -41.82 5.44
C TYR A 180 -3.43 -41.05 6.42
N LEU A 181 -3.78 -39.80 6.76
CA LEU A 181 -2.99 -38.99 7.69
C LEU A 181 -2.76 -39.66 9.06
N PRO A 182 -3.71 -40.40 9.66
CA PRO A 182 -3.41 -41.15 10.89
C PRO A 182 -2.29 -42.17 10.74
N ASP A 183 -2.27 -42.93 9.64
CA ASP A 183 -1.26 -43.96 9.36
C ASP A 183 0.09 -43.35 8.93
N LEU A 184 0.07 -42.17 8.31
CA LEU A 184 1.26 -41.48 7.82
C LEU A 184 1.89 -40.56 8.89
N LEU A 185 1.08 -39.77 9.57
CA LEU A 185 1.45 -38.66 10.45
C LEU A 185 0.90 -38.78 11.89
N GLY A 186 0.14 -39.82 12.22
CA GLY A 186 -0.28 -40.09 13.60
C GLY A 186 0.90 -40.43 14.52
N PRO A 187 0.65 -40.70 15.82
CA PRO A 187 1.72 -40.96 16.81
C PRO A 187 2.67 -42.11 16.44
N SER A 188 2.17 -43.13 15.75
CA SER A 188 2.93 -44.26 15.22
C SER A 188 3.09 -44.21 13.70
N GLY A 189 2.87 -43.03 13.10
CA GLY A 189 2.85 -42.84 11.66
C GLY A 189 4.20 -43.10 11.01
N VAL A 190 4.19 -43.72 9.83
CA VAL A 190 5.43 -44.12 9.14
C VAL A 190 6.32 -42.92 8.78
N LEU A 191 5.74 -41.79 8.40
CA LEU A 191 6.49 -40.57 8.09
C LEU A 191 7.06 -39.91 9.34
N VAL A 192 6.38 -40.05 10.49
CA VAL A 192 6.91 -39.59 11.79
C VAL A 192 8.13 -40.41 12.18
N LYS A 193 8.03 -41.74 12.08
CA LYS A 193 9.12 -42.67 12.40
C LYS A 193 10.34 -42.46 11.51
N TYR A 194 10.13 -42.35 10.19
CA TYR A 194 11.22 -42.25 9.22
C TYR A 194 11.75 -40.83 9.07
N GLY A 195 10.93 -39.80 9.30
CA GLY A 195 11.38 -38.41 9.33
C GLY A 195 12.14 -38.02 10.60
N ASP A 196 12.10 -38.83 11.66
CA ASP A 196 12.75 -38.52 12.92
C ASP A 196 14.29 -38.42 12.78
N PRO A 197 14.94 -37.40 13.37
CA PRO A 197 16.40 -37.29 13.35
C PRO A 197 17.19 -38.49 13.89
N LYS A 198 16.56 -39.38 14.67
CA LYS A 198 17.17 -40.61 15.19
C LYS A 198 17.24 -41.74 14.17
N GLN A 199 16.61 -41.62 13.00
CA GLN A 199 16.68 -42.61 11.94
C GLN A 199 18.12 -42.66 11.35
N PRO A 200 18.86 -43.78 11.48
CA PRO A 200 20.20 -43.92 10.90
C PRO A 200 20.22 -43.91 9.36
N ASP A 201 19.18 -44.41 8.71
CA ASP A 201 19.11 -44.43 7.24
C ASP A 201 18.73 -43.03 6.71
N ILE A 202 19.73 -42.31 6.22
CA ILE A 202 19.59 -40.93 5.74
C ILE A 202 18.75 -40.83 4.46
N GLU A 203 18.78 -41.84 3.59
CA GLU A 203 18.03 -41.84 2.34
C GLU A 203 16.55 -42.07 2.62
N LEU A 204 16.26 -43.03 3.48
CA LEU A 204 14.91 -43.30 3.96
C LEU A 204 14.33 -42.06 4.66
N ARG A 205 15.13 -41.39 5.49
CA ARG A 205 14.75 -40.13 6.16
C ARG A 205 14.47 -39.00 5.16
N ARG A 206 15.33 -38.85 4.14
CA ARG A 206 15.14 -37.86 3.07
C ARG A 206 13.82 -38.08 2.33
N SER A 207 13.53 -39.32 1.92
CA SER A 207 12.28 -39.63 1.23
C SER A 207 11.04 -39.38 2.10
N ALA A 208 11.11 -39.70 3.41
CA ALA A 208 10.04 -39.39 4.35
C ALA A 208 9.79 -37.88 4.50
N VAL A 209 10.87 -37.09 4.68
CA VAL A 209 10.78 -35.62 4.76
C VAL A 209 10.27 -35.02 3.44
N HIS A 210 10.61 -35.61 2.30
CA HIS A 210 10.08 -35.18 1.00
C HIS A 210 8.57 -35.42 0.87
N CYS A 211 8.08 -36.56 1.36
CA CYS A 211 6.63 -36.81 1.46
C CYS A 211 5.95 -35.77 2.35
N ILE A 212 6.52 -35.48 3.52
CA ILE A 212 6.01 -34.46 4.45
C ILE A 212 5.97 -33.08 3.78
N ALA A 213 7.02 -32.72 3.04
CA ALA A 213 7.06 -31.46 2.31
C ALA A 213 5.90 -31.37 1.31
N ASN A 214 5.71 -32.39 0.48
CA ASN A 214 4.65 -32.42 -0.53
C ASN A 214 3.25 -32.45 0.09
N LEU A 215 3.05 -33.07 1.26
CA LEU A 215 1.81 -32.99 2.04
C LEU A 215 1.49 -31.56 2.52
N CYS A 216 2.51 -30.73 2.74
CA CYS A 216 2.34 -29.33 3.15
C CYS A 216 2.04 -28.38 1.97
N LEU A 217 2.15 -28.84 0.72
CA LEU A 217 1.90 -28.01 -0.46
C LEU A 217 0.42 -27.62 -0.54
N SER A 218 0.13 -26.33 -0.44
CA SER A 218 -1.21 -25.78 -0.62
C SER A 218 -1.53 -25.52 -2.09
N VAL A 219 -2.68 -26.01 -2.56
CA VAL A 219 -3.26 -25.68 -3.87
C VAL A 219 -4.41 -24.69 -3.65
N PRO A 220 -4.50 -23.58 -4.43
CA PRO A 220 -5.65 -22.68 -4.35
C PRO A 220 -6.96 -23.45 -4.48
N SER A 221 -8.01 -23.03 -3.75
CA SER A 221 -9.35 -23.68 -3.65
C SER A 221 -9.46 -24.97 -2.84
N GLN A 222 -8.37 -25.56 -2.35
CA GLN A 222 -8.42 -26.76 -1.51
C GLN A 222 -8.25 -26.44 -0.01
N PRO A 223 -8.82 -27.27 0.89
CA PRO A 223 -8.62 -27.09 2.32
C PRO A 223 -7.15 -27.37 2.71
N TYR A 224 -6.67 -26.66 3.71
CA TYR A 224 -5.33 -26.87 4.27
C TYR A 224 -5.28 -28.15 5.09
N LEU A 225 -4.05 -28.66 5.32
CA LEU A 225 -3.81 -29.75 6.24
C LEU A 225 -4.36 -29.43 7.64
N GLU A 226 -5.17 -30.33 8.17
CA GLU A 226 -5.86 -30.16 9.45
C GLU A 226 -4.89 -30.18 10.65
N GLU A 227 -5.25 -29.47 11.72
CA GLU A 227 -4.63 -29.64 13.03
C GLU A 227 -5.14 -30.96 13.64
N PRO A 228 -4.29 -31.88 14.16
CA PRO A 228 -2.92 -31.69 14.64
C PRO A 228 -1.78 -32.00 13.64
N TYR A 229 -2.10 -32.51 12.45
CA TYR A 229 -1.07 -32.99 11.50
C TYR A 229 -0.15 -31.88 11.02
N LYS A 230 -0.69 -30.66 10.86
CA LYS A 230 0.09 -29.46 10.54
C LYS A 230 1.22 -29.20 11.54
N SER A 231 0.97 -29.31 12.84
CA SER A 231 2.00 -29.18 13.88
C SER A 231 3.01 -30.33 13.88
N VAL A 232 2.59 -31.56 13.56
CA VAL A 232 3.51 -32.69 13.42
C VAL A 232 4.50 -32.45 12.28
N CYS A 233 4.01 -32.03 11.10
CA CYS A 233 4.84 -31.68 9.95
C CYS A 233 5.86 -30.59 10.32
N TYR A 234 5.39 -29.49 10.91
CA TYR A 234 6.26 -28.40 11.36
C TYR A 234 7.36 -28.90 12.32
N GLY A 235 6.98 -29.70 13.31
CA GLY A 235 7.91 -30.23 14.31
C GLY A 235 8.97 -31.17 13.71
N ILE A 236 8.62 -31.99 12.71
CA ILE A 236 9.59 -32.85 12.01
C ILE A 236 10.53 -32.03 11.12
N LEU A 237 9.98 -31.07 10.37
CA LEU A 237 10.74 -30.21 9.47
C LEU A 237 11.74 -29.36 10.27
N LEU A 238 11.29 -28.70 11.35
CA LEU A 238 12.15 -27.89 12.21
C LEU A 238 13.25 -28.73 12.88
N ARG A 239 12.90 -29.87 13.48
CA ARG A 239 13.91 -30.78 14.08
C ARG A 239 14.91 -31.29 13.05
N THR A 240 14.48 -31.52 11.82
CA THR A 240 15.37 -31.92 10.72
C THR A 240 16.36 -30.81 10.37
N LEU A 241 15.90 -29.57 10.31
CA LEU A 241 16.76 -28.41 10.06
C LEU A 241 17.69 -28.10 11.26
N GLN A 242 17.29 -28.43 12.48
CA GLN A 242 18.13 -28.28 13.68
C GLN A 242 19.18 -29.40 13.81
N SER A 243 18.95 -30.58 13.21
CA SER A 243 19.86 -31.72 13.31
C SER A 243 21.21 -31.47 12.64
N THR A 244 22.28 -31.96 13.25
CA THR A 244 23.65 -31.90 12.71
C THR A 244 23.89 -32.99 11.68
N LYS A 245 24.74 -32.72 10.68
CA LYS A 245 25.16 -33.74 9.70
C LYS A 245 25.90 -34.89 10.42
N PRO A 246 25.49 -36.16 10.24
CA PRO A 246 26.26 -37.29 10.73
C PRO A 246 27.66 -37.37 10.07
N PRO A 247 28.68 -37.90 10.77
CA PRO A 247 30.05 -37.96 10.26
C PRO A 247 30.16 -38.82 8.99
N ASP A 248 29.41 -39.93 8.92
CA ASP A 248 29.51 -40.93 7.84
C ASP A 248 28.63 -40.62 6.62
N VAL A 249 27.93 -39.48 6.62
CA VAL A 249 26.99 -39.10 5.56
C VAL A 249 27.63 -38.14 4.56
N ASP A 250 27.51 -38.49 3.27
CA ASP A 250 27.91 -37.65 2.13
C ASP A 250 27.19 -36.28 2.14
N ASP A 251 27.94 -35.22 1.82
CA ASP A 251 27.45 -33.85 1.91
C ASP A 251 26.33 -33.56 0.91
N ILE A 252 26.34 -34.16 -0.29
CA ILE A 252 25.30 -33.95 -1.30
C ILE A 252 24.00 -34.58 -0.81
N VAL A 253 24.07 -35.80 -0.28
CA VAL A 253 22.90 -36.49 0.31
C VAL A 253 22.31 -35.64 1.43
N PHE A 254 23.12 -35.11 2.34
CA PHE A 254 22.62 -34.24 3.39
C PHE A 254 22.01 -32.93 2.85
N CYS A 255 22.61 -32.31 1.83
CA CYS A 255 22.04 -31.14 1.17
C CYS A 255 20.64 -31.40 0.60
N THR A 256 20.36 -32.59 0.06
CA THR A 256 19.03 -32.94 -0.46
C THR A 256 17.98 -33.14 0.63
N LEU A 257 18.38 -33.66 1.79
CA LEU A 257 17.53 -33.71 2.98
C LEU A 257 17.16 -32.30 3.44
N LEU A 258 18.15 -31.40 3.54
CA LEU A 258 17.92 -30.00 3.91
C LEU A 258 17.01 -29.27 2.92
N GLN A 259 17.23 -29.45 1.60
CA GLN A 259 16.36 -28.87 0.57
C GLN A 259 14.91 -29.34 0.73
N SER A 260 14.68 -30.62 0.99
CA SER A 260 13.33 -31.16 1.22
C SER A 260 12.68 -30.56 2.47
N ALA A 261 13.45 -30.42 3.56
CA ALA A 261 12.97 -29.81 4.80
C ALA A 261 12.65 -28.32 4.64
N LEU A 262 13.52 -27.55 3.97
CA LEU A 262 13.30 -26.12 3.70
C LEU A 262 12.11 -25.90 2.77
N LYS A 263 11.97 -26.72 1.74
CA LYS A 263 10.82 -26.70 0.82
C LYS A 263 9.52 -27.03 1.56
N GLY A 264 9.53 -28.04 2.42
CA GLY A 264 8.38 -28.38 3.26
C GLY A 264 8.01 -27.25 4.23
N MET A 265 9.00 -26.60 4.83
CA MET A 265 8.77 -25.45 5.71
C MET A 265 8.22 -24.26 4.93
N GLN A 266 8.74 -23.96 3.74
CA GLN A 266 8.18 -22.94 2.85
C GLN A 266 6.72 -23.22 2.51
N TYR A 267 6.38 -24.46 2.14
CA TYR A 267 5.01 -24.86 1.82
C TYR A 267 4.07 -24.74 3.03
N PHE A 268 4.53 -25.15 4.20
CA PHE A 268 3.82 -24.95 5.46
C PHE A 268 3.50 -23.46 5.71
N LEU A 269 4.48 -22.57 5.52
CA LEU A 269 4.35 -21.13 5.77
C LEU A 269 3.43 -20.42 4.76
N ASN A 270 3.38 -20.90 3.52
CA ASN A 270 2.45 -20.38 2.51
C ASN A 270 0.99 -20.78 2.79
N GLY A 271 0.77 -21.80 3.65
CA GLY A 271 -0.54 -22.35 3.99
C GLY A 271 -1.39 -21.54 4.98
N GLY A 272 -1.16 -20.23 5.12
CA GLY A 272 -1.95 -19.31 5.96
C GLY A 272 -1.12 -18.35 6.81
N LYS A 273 -1.80 -17.41 7.50
CA LYS A 273 -1.13 -16.47 8.42
C LYS A 273 -0.49 -17.21 9.60
N TRP A 274 0.66 -16.73 10.04
CA TRP A 274 1.36 -17.24 11.21
C TRP A 274 0.47 -17.09 12.46
N LYS A 275 0.31 -18.16 13.24
CA LYS A 275 -0.36 -18.14 14.55
C LYS A 275 0.63 -18.61 15.60
N ALA A 276 0.74 -17.87 16.70
CA ALA A 276 1.54 -18.30 17.85
C ALA A 276 0.86 -19.49 18.54
N VAL A 277 1.17 -20.70 18.07
CA VAL A 277 0.73 -21.96 18.68
C VAL A 277 1.83 -22.46 19.60
N PRO A 278 1.52 -23.11 20.75
CA PRO A 278 2.51 -23.81 21.55
C PRO A 278 3.37 -24.73 20.66
N ASN A 279 4.70 -24.67 20.79
CA ASN A 279 5.71 -25.36 19.97
C ASN A 279 6.09 -24.73 18.61
N GLN A 280 5.45 -23.64 18.16
CA GLN A 280 5.88 -22.90 16.97
C GLN A 280 6.70 -21.67 17.36
N ASP A 281 8.01 -21.88 17.56
CA ASP A 281 8.94 -20.82 17.92
C ASP A 281 9.48 -20.13 16.65
N LEU A 282 8.98 -18.92 16.39
CA LEU A 282 9.45 -18.07 15.30
C LEU A 282 10.96 -17.79 15.41
N GLY A 283 11.47 -17.63 16.63
CA GLY A 283 12.88 -17.38 16.91
C GLY A 283 13.76 -18.56 16.51
N ALA A 284 13.32 -19.79 16.78
CA ALA A 284 14.01 -21.01 16.37
C ALA A 284 14.00 -21.19 14.84
N LEU A 285 12.88 -20.89 14.18
CA LEU A 285 12.78 -20.91 12.73
C LEU A 285 13.71 -19.87 12.08
N LEU A 286 13.69 -18.64 12.57
CA LEU A 286 14.55 -17.57 12.07
C LEU A 286 16.05 -17.88 12.28
N ALA A 287 16.41 -18.50 13.41
CA ALA A 287 17.77 -18.95 13.67
C ALA A 287 18.24 -20.00 12.65
N VAL A 288 17.40 -20.98 12.37
CA VAL A 288 17.63 -22.01 11.35
C VAL A 288 17.79 -21.39 9.96
N LEU A 289 16.91 -20.47 9.57
CA LEU A 289 16.98 -19.80 8.26
C LEU A 289 18.25 -18.96 8.13
N LYS A 290 18.62 -18.22 9.20
CA LYS A 290 19.89 -17.49 9.27
C LYS A 290 21.09 -18.42 9.11
N ARG A 291 21.10 -19.58 9.75
CA ARG A 291 22.16 -20.58 9.56
C ARG A 291 22.23 -21.06 8.11
N PHE A 292 21.10 -21.43 7.51
CA PHE A 292 21.11 -22.05 6.18
C PHE A 292 21.26 -21.09 5.01
N MET A 293 20.99 -19.79 5.17
CA MET A 293 21.32 -18.81 4.13
C MET A 293 22.84 -18.65 3.93
N PHE A 294 23.68 -19.05 4.90
CA PHE A 294 25.16 -19.07 4.78
C PHE A 294 25.74 -20.48 4.56
N TYR A 295 24.91 -21.50 4.35
CA TYR A 295 25.34 -22.89 4.29
C TYR A 295 26.35 -23.15 3.16
N GLY A 296 27.56 -23.63 3.50
CA GLY A 296 28.62 -23.92 2.54
C GLY A 296 29.24 -22.68 1.88
N LEU A 297 29.03 -21.48 2.42
CA LEU A 297 29.67 -20.27 1.90
C LEU A 297 31.13 -20.18 2.43
N PRO A 298 32.16 -20.10 1.55
CA PRO A 298 33.56 -20.09 1.98
C PRO A 298 33.91 -18.91 2.91
N GLY A 299 34.77 -19.16 3.89
CA GLY A 299 35.27 -18.14 4.82
C GLY A 299 34.35 -17.81 6.00
N ILE A 300 33.14 -18.40 6.07
CA ILE A 300 32.21 -18.23 7.18
C ILE A 300 32.33 -19.41 8.14
N SER A 301 32.90 -19.18 9.33
CA SER A 301 32.95 -20.15 10.43
C SER A 301 32.41 -19.51 11.71
N VAL A 302 31.08 -19.47 11.82
CA VAL A 302 30.39 -18.84 12.95
C VAL A 302 29.43 -19.84 13.59
N GLU A 303 29.50 -19.96 14.91
CA GLU A 303 28.51 -20.73 15.67
C GLU A 303 27.23 -19.89 15.80
N MET A 304 26.15 -20.36 15.17
CA MET A 304 24.87 -19.66 15.14
C MET A 304 24.00 -20.07 16.34
N PRO A 305 23.28 -19.14 16.99
CA PRO A 305 22.38 -19.46 18.09
C PRO A 305 21.26 -20.39 17.64
N GLN A 306 20.74 -21.22 18.56
CA GLN A 306 19.64 -22.15 18.28
C GLN A 306 18.28 -21.44 18.18
N VAL A 307 18.15 -20.28 18.83
CA VAL A 307 16.94 -19.45 18.87
C VAL A 307 17.38 -17.99 18.79
N LEU A 308 16.78 -17.23 17.88
CA LEU A 308 16.87 -15.77 17.87
C LEU A 308 15.75 -15.19 18.74
N TYR A 309 16.03 -14.09 19.42
CA TYR A 309 15.03 -13.34 20.17
C TYR A 309 14.89 -11.93 19.62
N PRO A 310 13.71 -11.30 19.73
CA PRO A 310 13.56 -9.89 19.40
C PRO A 310 14.53 -9.06 20.27
N ALA A 311 15.46 -8.34 19.64
CA ALA A 311 16.47 -7.55 20.32
C ALA A 311 16.84 -6.30 19.50
N PRO A 312 16.99 -5.14 20.14
CA PRO A 312 17.38 -3.90 19.44
C PRO A 312 18.82 -3.92 18.95
N LEU A 313 19.65 -4.82 19.47
CA LEU A 313 21.05 -5.01 19.08
C LEU A 313 21.26 -6.45 18.59
N PRO A 314 22.22 -6.67 17.67
CA PRO A 314 22.55 -8.01 17.21
C PRO A 314 22.92 -8.93 18.39
N GLN A 315 22.42 -10.16 18.37
CA GLN A 315 22.82 -11.17 19.35
C GLN A 315 24.22 -11.67 18.98
N TYR A 316 25.15 -11.61 19.94
CA TYR A 316 26.57 -11.88 19.74
C TYR A 316 26.81 -13.23 19.04
N GLU A 317 27.38 -13.17 17.85
CA GLU A 317 27.92 -14.30 17.11
C GLU A 317 29.30 -14.64 17.72
N THR A 318 29.37 -15.65 18.59
CA THR A 318 30.65 -16.07 19.19
C THR A 318 31.56 -16.66 18.12
N ILE A 319 32.76 -16.09 17.97
CA ILE A 319 33.89 -16.78 17.32
C ILE A 319 34.28 -17.93 18.26
N PRO A 320 34.55 -19.14 17.75
CA PRO A 320 35.17 -20.17 18.57
C PRO A 320 36.48 -19.61 19.13
N ALA A 321 36.56 -19.48 20.47
CA ALA A 321 37.84 -19.25 21.11
C ALA A 321 38.78 -20.34 20.58
N VAL A 322 39.85 -19.93 19.88
CA VAL A 322 40.90 -20.82 19.40
C VAL A 322 41.22 -21.75 20.55
N LYS A 323 40.90 -23.05 20.40
CA LYS A 323 41.16 -24.07 21.42
C LYS A 323 42.61 -23.88 21.86
N PRO A 324 42.88 -23.46 23.11
CA PRO A 324 44.22 -23.48 23.62
C PRO A 324 44.68 -24.94 23.60
N GLU A 325 45.90 -25.14 23.12
CA GLU A 325 46.60 -26.41 23.09
C GLU A 325 46.51 -27.16 24.44
N PRO A 326 46.59 -28.50 24.38
CA PRO A 326 46.03 -29.40 25.39
C PRO A 326 46.70 -29.27 26.75
N ALA A 327 45.83 -29.11 27.76
CA ALA A 327 45.92 -29.55 29.14
C ALA A 327 47.34 -29.88 29.67
N GLN A 328 47.98 -28.90 30.29
CA GLN A 328 48.99 -29.20 31.31
C GLN A 328 48.27 -29.55 32.61
N ASP A 329 48.42 -30.82 32.99
CA ASP A 329 48.05 -31.39 34.27
C ASP A 329 48.59 -30.55 35.43
N THR A 330 47.70 -30.04 36.28
CA THR A 330 48.07 -29.76 37.67
C THR A 330 46.88 -30.05 38.61
N PRO A 331 47.09 -30.78 39.72
CA PRO A 331 46.00 -31.40 40.44
C PRO A 331 45.45 -30.52 41.58
N ALA A 332 44.12 -30.54 41.67
CA ALA A 332 43.31 -30.56 42.89
C ALA A 332 43.78 -29.72 44.09
N GLN A 333 43.26 -28.49 44.19
CA GLN A 333 43.09 -27.82 45.49
C GLN A 333 41.60 -27.71 45.83
N LYS A 334 41.16 -28.60 46.72
CA LYS A 334 39.90 -28.50 47.45
C LYS A 334 39.97 -27.30 48.41
N LYS A 335 39.10 -26.32 48.25
CA LYS A 335 38.72 -25.39 49.32
C LYS A 335 37.21 -25.35 49.47
N THR A 336 36.77 -25.98 50.55
CA THR A 336 35.45 -25.90 51.17
C THR A 336 35.38 -24.68 52.09
N ALA A 337 34.35 -23.83 51.97
CA ALA A 337 33.75 -23.00 53.03
C ALA A 337 32.68 -22.11 52.38
N ALA A 338 31.39 -22.38 52.58
CA ALA A 338 30.56 -22.00 53.72
C ALA A 338 29.89 -20.62 53.58
N SER A 339 28.56 -20.67 53.56
CA SER A 339 27.59 -19.64 53.97
C SER A 339 27.62 -18.27 53.29
N GLN A 340 26.51 -17.90 52.63
CA GLN A 340 25.63 -16.84 53.16
C GLN A 340 24.27 -16.88 52.46
N GLN A 341 23.25 -17.19 53.26
CA GLN A 341 21.84 -17.04 52.94
C GLN A 341 21.47 -15.55 52.90
N LYS A 342 20.77 -15.11 51.84
CA LYS A 342 19.82 -13.99 51.94
C LYS A 342 18.55 -14.33 51.19
N LYS A 343 17.59 -14.90 51.93
CA LYS A 343 16.17 -15.01 51.56
C LYS A 343 15.58 -13.59 51.52
N ARG A 344 15.07 -13.15 50.37
CA ARG A 344 14.03 -12.11 50.31
C ARG A 344 12.70 -12.77 49.93
N LYS A 345 11.72 -12.58 50.82
CA LYS A 345 10.35 -13.09 50.76
C LYS A 345 9.50 -12.34 49.72
N SER A 346 8.51 -13.08 49.25
CA SER A 346 7.38 -12.79 48.37
C SER A 346 6.45 -11.64 48.76
N ARG A 347 5.97 -10.91 47.74
CA ARG A 347 4.70 -10.13 47.65
C ARG A 347 4.58 -9.71 46.18
N GLY A 348 3.49 -9.80 45.43
CA GLY A 348 2.16 -10.35 45.60
C GLY A 348 1.53 -10.41 44.19
N LYS A 349 0.58 -11.34 44.00
CA LYS A 349 -0.23 -11.49 42.77
C LYS A 349 -1.11 -10.25 42.58
N GLY A 350 -1.15 -9.69 41.38
CA GLY A 350 -2.03 -8.59 40.99
C GLY A 350 -2.46 -8.68 39.53
N LYS A 351 -3.65 -9.27 39.35
CA LYS A 351 -4.68 -9.00 38.31
C LYS A 351 -4.32 -8.98 36.82
N LYS A 352 -4.90 -9.96 36.12
CA LYS A 352 -5.20 -9.97 34.68
C LYS A 352 -6.02 -8.72 34.30
N GLY A 353 -5.54 -7.96 33.33
CA GLY A 353 -6.34 -7.02 32.53
C GLY A 353 -6.40 -7.55 31.11
N ALA A 354 -7.59 -7.99 30.69
CA ALA A 354 -7.88 -8.34 29.31
C ALA A 354 -8.02 -7.04 28.51
N GLY A 355 -7.09 -6.77 27.58
CA GLY A 355 -7.20 -5.67 26.65
C GLY A 355 -8.07 -6.08 25.47
N GLU A 356 -9.24 -5.46 25.36
CA GLU A 356 -10.18 -5.63 24.26
C GLU A 356 -9.57 -5.10 22.95
N GLY A 357 -9.61 -5.94 21.92
CA GLY A 357 -9.08 -5.63 20.59
C GLY A 357 -10.01 -4.69 19.83
N LYS A 358 -9.50 -3.51 19.47
CA LYS A 358 -10.09 -2.64 18.45
C LYS A 358 -9.83 -3.25 17.07
N GLN A 359 -10.92 -3.57 16.37
CA GLN A 359 -10.94 -3.95 14.95
C GLN A 359 -10.96 -2.67 14.10
N ASP A 360 -9.79 -2.20 13.66
CA ASP A 360 -9.71 -1.19 12.61
C ASP A 360 -9.63 -1.92 11.26
N GLY A 361 -10.79 -2.05 10.60
CA GLY A 361 -10.92 -2.60 9.27
C GLY A 361 -10.68 -1.54 8.20
N GLU A 362 -9.44 -1.36 7.77
CA GLU A 362 -9.11 -0.72 6.50
C GLU A 362 -9.34 -1.73 5.37
N ALA A 363 -10.35 -1.46 4.55
CA ALA A 363 -10.63 -2.21 3.33
C ALA A 363 -9.72 -1.70 2.22
N ASP A 364 -8.68 -2.47 1.90
CA ASP A 364 -7.75 -2.25 0.79
C ASP A 364 -8.45 -2.38 -0.58
N ASP A 365 -8.44 -1.29 -1.36
CA ASP A 365 -8.83 -1.26 -2.77
C ASP A 365 -7.69 -1.84 -3.64
N VAL A 366 -7.71 -3.16 -3.87
CA VAL A 366 -6.78 -3.83 -4.78
C VAL A 366 -7.33 -3.76 -6.21
N SER A 367 -6.89 -2.76 -6.96
CA SER A 367 -7.21 -2.57 -8.39
C SER A 367 -6.01 -2.95 -9.26
N ALA A 368 -5.77 -4.24 -9.52
CA ALA A 368 -4.79 -4.67 -10.54
C ALA A 368 -4.94 -6.16 -10.92
N ALA A 369 -5.52 -6.45 -12.09
CA ALA A 369 -5.26 -7.69 -12.82
C ALA A 369 -5.67 -7.50 -14.29
N GLY A 370 -4.68 -7.18 -15.14
CA GLY A 370 -4.83 -7.19 -16.59
C GLY A 370 -4.75 -8.61 -17.14
N GLY A 371 -5.76 -9.04 -17.89
CA GLY A 371 -5.75 -10.27 -18.69
C GLY A 371 -5.17 -9.98 -20.07
N GLY A 372 -4.11 -10.70 -20.43
CA GLY A 372 -3.54 -10.69 -21.78
C GLY A 372 -4.22 -11.74 -22.64
N ASP A 373 -4.66 -11.34 -23.83
CA ASP A 373 -5.19 -12.25 -24.84
C ASP A 373 -4.20 -12.38 -26.00
N GLN A 374 -4.06 -13.61 -26.47
CA GLN A 374 -3.03 -14.09 -27.38
C GLN A 374 -3.57 -14.07 -28.81
N SER A 375 -2.85 -13.48 -29.77
CA SER A 375 -3.15 -13.69 -31.19
C SER A 375 -1.94 -13.57 -32.10
N GLY A 376 -1.71 -14.64 -32.89
CA GLY A 376 -1.46 -14.53 -34.32
C GLY A 376 -0.01 -14.41 -34.78
N TRP A 377 0.66 -15.55 -34.96
CA TRP A 377 1.93 -15.67 -35.69
C TRP A 377 1.66 -15.67 -37.20
N SER A 378 2.35 -14.81 -37.96
CA SER A 378 2.31 -14.82 -39.43
C SER A 378 3.71 -14.98 -40.02
N HIS A 379 3.84 -16.02 -40.84
CA HIS A 379 4.98 -16.48 -41.60
C HIS A 379 5.67 -15.40 -42.45
N GLY A 380 7.00 -15.37 -42.40
CA GLY A 380 7.86 -14.64 -43.33
C GLY A 380 9.11 -15.45 -43.64
N SER A 381 8.97 -16.43 -44.53
CA SER A 381 10.06 -17.21 -45.12
C SER A 381 10.86 -16.33 -46.09
N GLN A 382 12.19 -16.30 -45.97
CA GLN A 382 13.06 -16.22 -47.14
C GLN A 382 14.49 -16.68 -46.83
N SER A 383 14.80 -17.84 -47.40
CA SER A 383 16.11 -18.45 -47.52
C SER A 383 17.00 -17.63 -48.46
N SER A 384 18.26 -17.39 -48.07
CA SER A 384 19.32 -17.07 -49.03
C SER A 384 20.62 -17.68 -48.54
N MET A 385 20.99 -18.79 -49.17
CA MET A 385 22.32 -19.39 -49.10
C MET A 385 23.24 -18.61 -50.04
N LEU A 386 24.29 -17.99 -49.52
CA LEU A 386 25.45 -17.61 -50.32
C LEU A 386 26.74 -18.02 -49.61
N THR A 387 27.33 -19.04 -50.21
CA THR A 387 28.66 -19.58 -50.02
C THR A 387 29.74 -18.56 -50.39
N SER A 388 30.75 -18.36 -49.54
CA SER A 388 32.11 -18.07 -50.01
C SER A 388 33.16 -18.40 -48.93
N PRO A 389 34.27 -19.07 -49.30
CA PRO A 389 35.32 -19.50 -48.37
C PRO A 389 36.55 -18.57 -48.42
N SER A 390 37.42 -18.76 -47.42
CA SER A 390 38.79 -18.26 -47.31
C SER A 390 38.94 -16.81 -46.81
N VAL A 391 39.59 -16.65 -45.67
CA VAL A 391 41.00 -16.22 -45.56
C VAL A 391 41.36 -16.34 -44.07
N ALA A 392 42.30 -17.23 -43.78
CA ALA A 392 42.86 -17.42 -42.46
C ALA A 392 43.82 -16.27 -42.14
N THR A 393 43.49 -15.43 -41.16
CA THR A 393 44.46 -14.52 -40.51
C THR A 393 44.52 -14.84 -39.01
N PRO A 394 45.70 -15.14 -38.47
CA PRO A 394 45.86 -15.57 -37.08
C PRO A 394 45.96 -14.32 -36.20
N GLN A 395 44.83 -13.82 -35.69
CA GLN A 395 44.81 -12.75 -34.71
C GLN A 395 44.98 -13.33 -33.30
N LEU A 396 46.20 -13.18 -32.79
CA LEU A 396 46.65 -13.45 -31.43
C LEU A 396 45.85 -12.58 -30.45
N TYR A 397 44.81 -13.14 -29.82
CA TYR A 397 44.17 -12.55 -28.64
C TYR A 397 44.11 -13.54 -27.48
N PRO A 398 44.35 -13.09 -26.22
CA PRO A 398 44.47 -13.96 -25.05
C PRO A 398 43.17 -14.68 -24.69
N SER A 399 43.31 -15.93 -24.27
CA SER A 399 42.28 -16.97 -24.24
C SER A 399 41.19 -16.87 -23.17
N TRP A 400 41.15 -15.83 -22.33
CA TRP A 400 40.14 -15.75 -21.26
C TRP A 400 38.93 -14.86 -21.56
N LYS A 401 38.84 -14.27 -22.77
CA LYS A 401 37.65 -13.50 -23.21
C LYS A 401 36.64 -14.28 -24.06
N LYS A 402 36.74 -15.61 -24.18
CA LYS A 402 35.64 -16.41 -24.73
C LYS A 402 34.63 -16.67 -23.61
N CYS A 403 33.41 -16.16 -23.79
CA CYS A 403 32.22 -16.57 -23.05
C CYS A 403 32.29 -18.07 -22.81
N SER A 404 32.35 -18.46 -21.53
CA SER A 404 32.50 -19.85 -21.13
C SER A 404 31.30 -20.63 -21.65
N SER A 405 31.55 -21.38 -22.72
CA SER A 405 30.71 -22.46 -23.22
C SER A 405 30.53 -23.48 -22.09
N ASP A 406 29.32 -24.05 -21.97
CA ASP A 406 28.80 -24.94 -20.91
C ASP A 406 29.52 -26.30 -20.74
N SER A 407 30.84 -26.37 -20.88
CA SER A 407 31.61 -27.60 -20.63
C SER A 407 31.99 -27.73 -19.15
N GLU A 408 31.01 -28.04 -18.29
CA GLU A 408 31.24 -28.26 -16.84
C GLU A 408 31.77 -29.66 -16.47
N PHE A 409 32.13 -30.52 -17.44
CA PHE A 409 32.54 -31.90 -17.17
C PHE A 409 33.84 -32.29 -17.87
N SER A 410 35.00 -31.84 -17.36
CA SER A 410 36.31 -32.30 -17.86
C SER A 410 37.27 -32.77 -16.77
N ASP A 411 36.94 -32.60 -15.48
CA ASP A 411 37.77 -33.05 -14.36
C ASP A 411 36.87 -33.78 -13.34
N PRO A 412 37.10 -35.07 -13.04
CA PRO A 412 36.25 -35.81 -12.09
C PRO A 412 36.35 -35.26 -10.66
N GLU A 413 37.51 -34.77 -10.22
CA GLU A 413 37.65 -34.16 -8.89
C GLU A 413 37.03 -32.77 -8.84
N GLY A 414 37.27 -31.97 -9.89
CA GLY A 414 36.62 -30.67 -10.07
C GLY A 414 35.09 -30.78 -10.16
N GLY A 415 34.59 -31.84 -10.81
CA GLY A 415 33.18 -32.13 -10.99
C GLY A 415 32.45 -32.49 -9.69
N MET A 416 33.09 -33.23 -8.79
CA MET A 416 32.48 -33.53 -7.49
C MET A 416 32.42 -32.29 -6.60
N GLN A 417 33.49 -31.48 -6.55
CA GLN A 417 33.50 -30.23 -5.80
C GLN A 417 32.52 -29.19 -6.36
N SER A 418 32.42 -29.07 -7.68
CA SER A 418 31.45 -28.17 -8.34
C SER A 418 30.01 -28.60 -8.04
N LYS A 419 29.73 -29.91 -8.12
CA LYS A 419 28.43 -30.48 -7.74
C LYS A 419 28.10 -30.19 -6.28
N LEU A 420 29.03 -30.38 -5.35
CA LEU A 420 28.80 -30.05 -3.94
C LEU A 420 28.47 -28.56 -3.75
N ARG A 421 29.22 -27.65 -4.36
CA ARG A 421 28.96 -26.20 -4.29
C ARG A 421 27.59 -25.83 -4.83
N LEU A 422 27.14 -26.47 -5.91
CA LEU A 422 25.82 -26.27 -6.49
C LEU A 422 24.71 -26.69 -5.50
N TYR A 423 24.84 -27.86 -4.86
CA TYR A 423 23.85 -28.34 -3.90
C TYR A 423 23.82 -27.48 -2.62
N GLN A 424 24.98 -27.02 -2.14
CA GLN A 424 25.06 -26.04 -1.06
C GLN A 424 24.37 -24.72 -1.43
N ALA A 425 24.56 -24.22 -2.66
CA ALA A 425 23.87 -23.02 -3.13
C ALA A 425 22.34 -23.20 -3.22
N ARG A 426 21.86 -24.39 -3.59
CA ARG A 426 20.41 -24.71 -3.58
C ARG A 426 19.83 -24.73 -2.16
N VAL A 427 20.60 -25.18 -1.16
CA VAL A 427 20.20 -25.06 0.25
C VAL A 427 20.04 -23.59 0.64
N ARG A 428 21.03 -22.73 0.30
CA ARG A 428 20.95 -21.28 0.56
C ARG A 428 19.75 -20.63 -0.13
N GLN A 429 19.53 -20.95 -1.41
CA GLN A 429 18.37 -20.47 -2.17
C GLN A 429 17.05 -20.88 -1.52
N SER A 430 16.92 -22.15 -1.12
CA SER A 430 15.70 -22.67 -0.47
C SER A 430 15.46 -22.01 0.88
N SER A 431 16.54 -21.71 1.63
CA SER A 431 16.46 -20.99 2.90
C SER A 431 15.89 -19.59 2.71
N LEU A 432 16.39 -18.85 1.72
CA LEU A 432 15.90 -17.51 1.40
C LEU A 432 14.45 -17.50 0.91
N GLN A 433 14.04 -18.49 0.13
CA GLN A 433 12.63 -18.63 -0.28
C GLN A 433 11.71 -18.97 0.89
N CYS A 434 12.17 -19.81 1.81
CA CYS A 434 11.47 -20.08 3.06
C CYS A 434 11.38 -18.81 3.93
N PHE A 435 12.45 -18.03 4.02
CA PHE A 435 12.45 -16.76 4.74
C PHE A 435 11.51 -15.73 4.10
N LEU A 436 11.46 -15.65 2.77
CA LEU A 436 10.48 -14.80 2.08
C LEU A 436 9.03 -15.21 2.43
N ALA A 437 8.75 -16.51 2.58
CA ALA A 437 7.45 -16.98 3.04
C ALA A 437 7.15 -16.55 4.48
N VAL A 438 8.14 -16.58 5.39
CA VAL A 438 8.01 -16.03 6.76
C VAL A 438 7.63 -14.55 6.71
N VAL A 439 8.32 -13.74 5.89
CA VAL A 439 8.04 -12.29 5.80
C VAL A 439 6.61 -12.01 5.32
N LYS A 440 6.07 -12.86 4.45
CA LYS A 440 4.71 -12.72 3.91
C LYS A 440 3.61 -13.15 4.88
N CYS A 441 3.87 -14.11 5.77
CA CYS A 441 2.84 -14.69 6.66
C CYS A 441 2.89 -14.19 8.11
N VAL A 442 4.01 -13.60 8.55
CA VAL A 442 4.18 -13.00 9.89
C VAL A 442 3.90 -11.50 9.84
N GLU A 443 3.23 -10.98 10.87
CA GLU A 443 3.00 -9.53 11.00
C GLU A 443 4.32 -8.75 11.03
N LYS A 444 4.43 -7.72 10.17
CA LYS A 444 5.65 -6.93 10.02
C LYS A 444 6.17 -6.35 11.34
N ARG A 445 5.28 -5.92 12.23
CA ARG A 445 5.62 -5.39 13.57
C ARG A 445 6.42 -6.38 14.41
N ILE A 446 6.14 -7.68 14.31
CA ILE A 446 6.88 -8.74 15.02
C ILE A 446 8.27 -8.91 14.40
N LEU A 447 8.36 -8.93 13.07
CA LEU A 447 9.62 -9.08 12.33
C LEU A 447 10.60 -7.94 12.59
N TYR A 448 10.12 -6.71 12.80
CA TYR A 448 10.97 -5.57 13.16
C TYR A 448 11.71 -5.76 14.48
N GLY A 449 11.19 -6.59 15.39
CA GLY A 449 11.91 -7.00 16.59
C GLY A 449 13.20 -7.79 16.30
N TYR A 450 13.29 -8.43 15.13
CA TYR A 450 14.45 -9.21 14.69
C TYR A 450 15.34 -8.46 13.68
N TRP A 451 15.07 -7.17 13.44
CA TRP A 451 15.75 -6.36 12.42
C TRP A 451 17.28 -6.47 12.47
N SER A 452 17.85 -6.24 13.65
CA SER A 452 19.30 -6.27 13.91
C SER A 452 19.97 -7.63 13.63
N SER A 453 19.18 -8.71 13.52
CA SER A 453 19.70 -10.05 13.21
C SER A 453 19.92 -10.28 11.72
N PHE A 454 19.25 -9.51 10.85
CA PHE A 454 19.21 -9.73 9.40
C PHE A 454 19.61 -8.51 8.57
N VAL A 455 19.59 -7.33 9.17
CA VAL A 455 20.00 -6.06 8.57
C VAL A 455 21.21 -5.55 9.34
N PRO A 456 22.30 -5.12 8.67
CA PRO A 456 23.51 -4.68 9.35
C PRO A 456 23.33 -3.29 9.97
N ASP A 457 24.04 -3.07 11.07
CA ASP A 457 24.26 -1.75 11.69
C ASP A 457 25.69 -1.27 11.39
N ALA A 458 26.04 -0.05 11.82
CA ALA A 458 27.42 0.44 11.68
C ALA A 458 28.44 -0.54 12.30
N PRO A 459 29.60 -0.77 11.65
CA PRO A 459 30.60 -1.70 12.16
C PRO A 459 31.07 -1.26 13.55
N GLY A 460 30.79 -2.09 14.56
CA GLY A 460 31.31 -1.91 15.91
C GLY A 460 32.84 -2.01 15.90
N ILE A 461 33.49 -1.14 16.68
CA ILE A 461 34.94 -1.19 16.87
C ILE A 461 35.30 -2.53 17.53
N GLY A 462 35.98 -3.42 16.81
CA GLY A 462 36.62 -4.62 17.36
C GLY A 462 35.91 -5.97 17.16
N GLY A 463 34.78 -6.03 16.45
CA GLY A 463 34.11 -7.30 16.11
C GLY A 463 34.08 -7.56 14.59
N PRO A 464 33.99 -8.83 14.13
CA PRO A 464 33.66 -9.11 12.74
C PRO A 464 32.26 -8.55 12.42
N PRO A 465 32.04 -8.09 11.18
CA PRO A 465 30.73 -7.55 10.78
C PRO A 465 29.65 -8.64 10.89
N PRO A 466 28.45 -8.31 11.38
CA PRO A 466 27.38 -9.29 11.55
C PRO A 466 26.97 -9.89 10.20
N LEU A 467 26.68 -11.19 10.20
CA LEU A 467 26.23 -11.90 9.00
C LEU A 467 24.75 -11.59 8.72
N THR A 468 24.50 -10.95 7.58
CA THR A 468 23.18 -10.36 7.24
C THR A 468 22.74 -10.67 5.82
N LEU A 469 21.52 -10.27 5.44
CA LEU A 469 21.03 -10.38 4.06
C LEU A 469 21.94 -9.62 3.07
N LEU A 470 22.51 -8.48 3.49
CA LEU A 470 23.48 -7.75 2.67
C LEU A 470 24.77 -8.55 2.44
N THR A 471 25.22 -9.34 3.41
CA THR A 471 26.38 -10.22 3.22
C THR A 471 26.15 -11.20 2.08
N ILE A 472 24.97 -11.84 2.03
CA ILE A 472 24.61 -12.74 0.92
C ILE A 472 24.50 -11.98 -0.40
N ALA A 473 23.83 -10.83 -0.41
CA ALA A 473 23.65 -10.02 -1.61
C ALA A 473 25.00 -9.54 -2.21
N LEU A 474 26.05 -9.38 -1.39
CA LEU A 474 27.37 -8.91 -1.83
C LEU A 474 28.38 -10.04 -2.10
N LYS A 475 28.25 -11.19 -1.43
CA LYS A 475 29.31 -12.21 -1.38
C LYS A 475 28.92 -13.56 -1.96
N ASP A 476 27.63 -13.86 -2.17
CA ASP A 476 27.27 -15.18 -2.72
C ASP A 476 27.64 -15.29 -4.21
N PRO A 477 28.32 -16.37 -4.63
CA PRO A 477 28.72 -16.56 -6.03
C PRO A 477 27.53 -16.75 -6.98
N LEU A 478 26.42 -17.35 -6.54
CA LEU A 478 25.30 -17.69 -7.40
C LEU A 478 24.29 -16.53 -7.50
N PRO A 479 24.03 -15.96 -8.71
CA PRO A 479 23.12 -14.81 -8.85
C PRO A 479 21.72 -15.06 -8.29
N LYS A 480 21.18 -16.27 -8.45
CA LYS A 480 19.85 -16.64 -7.92
C LYS A 480 19.78 -16.54 -6.39
N VAL A 481 20.88 -16.81 -5.67
CA VAL A 481 20.93 -16.69 -4.21
C VAL A 481 21.02 -15.22 -3.81
N ARG A 482 21.86 -14.42 -4.49
CA ARG A 482 21.90 -12.96 -4.29
C ARG A 482 20.52 -12.32 -4.51
N ALA A 483 19.85 -12.67 -5.61
CA ALA A 483 18.50 -12.22 -5.92
C ALA A 483 17.49 -12.62 -4.83
N GLY A 484 17.56 -13.86 -4.34
CA GLY A 484 16.72 -14.32 -3.22
C GLY A 484 16.92 -13.50 -1.94
N SER A 485 18.16 -13.11 -1.64
CA SER A 485 18.45 -12.26 -0.47
C SER A 485 17.85 -10.86 -0.61
N LEU A 486 17.99 -10.27 -1.81
CA LEU A 486 17.41 -8.97 -2.13
C LEU A 486 15.88 -8.99 -2.09
N GLN A 487 15.24 -10.10 -2.50
CA GLN A 487 13.79 -10.27 -2.40
C GLN A 487 13.31 -10.27 -0.95
N VAL A 488 14.02 -10.99 -0.05
CA VAL A 488 13.70 -10.99 1.39
C VAL A 488 13.87 -9.59 1.98
N LEU A 489 15.00 -8.92 1.68
CA LEU A 489 15.27 -7.58 2.16
C LEU A 489 14.25 -6.57 1.65
N SER A 490 13.89 -6.64 0.37
CA SER A 490 12.86 -5.82 -0.25
C SER A 490 11.51 -6.00 0.44
N ALA A 491 11.12 -7.24 0.75
CA ALA A 491 9.86 -7.53 1.45
C ALA A 491 9.85 -7.04 2.91
N LEU A 492 11.01 -7.02 3.59
CA LEU A 492 11.15 -6.42 4.93
C LEU A 492 11.02 -4.89 4.90
N LEU A 493 11.52 -4.25 3.83
CA LEU A 493 11.47 -2.79 3.64
C LEU A 493 10.10 -2.30 3.17
N GLU A 494 9.38 -3.09 2.38
CA GLU A 494 8.06 -2.77 1.88
C GLU A 494 7.10 -2.43 3.05
N GLY A 495 6.47 -1.26 3.03
CA GLY A 495 5.56 -0.81 4.10
C GLY A 495 6.21 -0.55 5.46
N SER A 496 7.54 -0.44 5.54
CA SER A 496 8.27 -0.20 6.80
C SER A 496 8.30 1.27 7.24
N ARG A 497 7.67 2.19 6.51
CA ARG A 497 7.69 3.64 6.78
C ARG A 497 7.39 4.00 8.24
N GLN A 498 6.39 3.37 8.86
CA GLN A 498 6.05 3.65 10.27
C GLN A 498 7.19 3.25 11.22
N PHE A 499 7.82 2.10 10.99
CA PHE A 499 8.97 1.63 11.77
C PHE A 499 10.21 2.49 11.53
N LEU A 500 10.56 2.74 10.26
CA LEU A 500 11.74 3.53 9.89
C LEU A 500 11.59 5.01 10.25
N SER A 501 10.38 5.53 10.45
CA SER A 501 10.15 6.93 10.83
C SER A 501 10.79 7.32 12.17
N THR A 502 11.15 6.36 13.02
CA THR A 502 11.86 6.61 14.28
C THR A 502 13.36 6.80 14.12
N ALA A 503 13.92 6.56 12.92
CA ALA A 503 15.35 6.76 12.66
C ALA A 503 15.69 8.26 12.66
N GLU A 504 16.77 8.61 13.36
CA GLU A 504 17.24 10.00 13.48
C GLU A 504 18.73 10.05 13.85
N ASP A 505 19.49 10.92 13.20
CA ASP A 505 20.91 11.14 13.53
C ASP A 505 21.41 12.59 13.35
N THR A 506 20.46 13.53 13.29
CA THR A 506 20.68 14.98 13.33
C THR A 506 20.89 15.49 14.77
N GLY A 507 20.53 14.71 15.79
CA GLY A 507 20.70 15.03 17.21
C GLY A 507 22.16 15.09 17.69
N ALA A 508 22.36 15.71 18.85
CA ALA A 508 23.68 15.95 19.44
C ALA A 508 24.50 14.65 19.62
N PRO A 509 25.73 14.57 19.06
CA PRO A 509 26.54 13.36 19.09
C PRO A 509 27.29 13.26 20.42
N ARG A 510 26.65 12.78 21.51
CA ARG A 510 27.31 12.28 22.75
C ARG A 510 26.27 11.99 23.84
N GLN A 511 25.80 10.76 23.88
CA GLN A 511 25.26 10.17 25.12
C GLN A 511 26.06 8.91 25.42
N ALA A 512 26.15 8.52 26.70
CA ALA A 512 26.77 7.26 27.12
C ALA A 512 26.04 6.01 26.59
N PHE A 513 24.84 6.20 26.04
CA PHE A 513 23.99 5.19 25.45
C PHE A 513 23.63 5.58 24.01
N THR A 514 23.68 4.63 23.07
CA THR A 514 23.22 4.83 21.69
C THR A 514 21.70 4.61 21.65
N PRO A 515 20.89 5.67 21.38
CA PRO A 515 19.45 5.51 21.29
C PRO A 515 19.07 4.64 20.08
N PHE A 516 17.94 3.92 20.19
CA PHE A 516 17.43 3.05 19.13
C PHE A 516 17.27 3.79 17.78
N SER A 517 16.86 5.07 17.82
CA SER A 517 16.75 5.93 16.63
C SER A 517 18.08 6.09 15.89
N ALA A 518 19.19 6.25 16.62
CA ALA A 518 20.53 6.36 16.04
C ALA A 518 21.04 5.03 15.49
N THR A 519 20.73 3.91 16.16
CA THR A 519 21.04 2.57 15.63
C THR A 519 20.32 2.33 14.31
N LEU A 520 19.02 2.66 14.24
CA LEU A 520 18.24 2.49 13.01
C LEU A 520 18.72 3.40 11.87
N ALA A 521 19.12 4.62 12.19
CA ALA A 521 19.77 5.52 11.23
C ALA A 521 21.09 4.92 10.70
N ALA A 522 21.90 4.31 11.57
CA ALA A 522 23.12 3.61 11.17
C ALA A 522 22.82 2.41 10.26
N SER A 523 21.79 1.61 10.55
CA SER A 523 21.37 0.52 9.66
C SER A 523 20.96 1.02 8.28
N ILE A 524 20.22 2.14 8.22
CA ILE A 524 19.80 2.76 6.95
C ILE A 524 21.03 3.19 6.12
N ARG A 525 22.03 3.82 6.74
CA ARG A 525 23.27 4.22 6.06
C ARG A 525 24.01 3.00 5.49
N GLU A 526 24.08 1.93 6.26
CA GLU A 526 24.72 0.70 5.82
C GLU A 526 23.92 -0.01 4.73
N LEU A 527 22.59 0.05 4.75
CA LEU A 527 21.72 -0.39 3.66
C LEU A 527 22.01 0.38 2.37
N HIS A 528 22.08 1.71 2.42
CA HIS A 528 22.46 2.52 1.25
C HIS A 528 23.84 2.11 0.71
N ARG A 529 24.84 2.03 1.58
CA ARG A 529 26.20 1.67 1.20
C ARG A 529 26.27 0.27 0.58
N GLY A 530 25.66 -0.71 1.24
CA GLY A 530 25.65 -2.11 0.83
C GLY A 530 24.89 -2.34 -0.47
N LEU A 531 23.71 -1.74 -0.64
CA LEU A 531 22.94 -1.87 -1.87
C LEU A 531 23.60 -1.13 -3.04
N LEU A 532 24.26 0.01 -2.81
CA LEU A 532 25.03 0.70 -3.84
C LEU A 532 26.21 -0.14 -4.33
N LEU A 533 26.92 -0.81 -3.42
CA LEU A 533 27.97 -1.77 -3.79
C LEU A 533 27.42 -2.96 -4.55
N ALA A 534 26.27 -3.50 -4.16
CA ALA A 534 25.60 -4.58 -4.87
C ALA A 534 25.21 -4.14 -6.29
N LEU A 535 24.72 -2.91 -6.45
CA LEU A 535 24.35 -2.34 -7.74
C LEU A 535 25.55 -2.26 -8.70
N ILE A 536 26.69 -1.79 -8.19
CA ILE A 536 27.92 -1.60 -8.98
C ILE A 536 28.55 -2.95 -9.37
N ALA A 537 28.52 -3.93 -8.48
CA ALA A 537 29.18 -5.23 -8.70
C ALA A 537 28.33 -6.25 -9.49
N GLU A 538 27.02 -6.05 -9.60
CA GLU A 538 26.11 -7.03 -10.19
C GLU A 538 26.16 -7.06 -11.73
N SER A 539 26.21 -8.26 -12.31
CA SER A 539 26.26 -8.50 -13.75
C SER A 539 25.01 -9.20 -14.30
N SER A 540 24.26 -9.89 -13.46
CA SER A 540 23.02 -10.58 -13.82
C SER A 540 21.85 -9.60 -13.90
N CYS A 541 21.21 -9.48 -15.06
CA CYS A 541 20.05 -8.61 -15.26
C CYS A 541 18.95 -8.86 -14.22
N GLN A 542 18.61 -10.13 -13.96
CA GLN A 542 17.57 -10.50 -12.99
C GLN A 542 17.91 -10.01 -11.57
N THR A 543 19.16 -10.17 -11.14
CA THR A 543 19.60 -9.76 -9.81
C THR A 543 19.68 -8.24 -9.72
N LEU A 544 20.17 -7.60 -10.78
CA LEU A 544 20.23 -6.15 -10.91
C LEU A 544 18.85 -5.50 -10.79
N THR A 545 17.82 -6.08 -11.41
CA THR A 545 16.42 -5.70 -11.22
C THR A 545 16.01 -5.78 -9.74
N GLN A 546 16.42 -6.82 -9.02
CA GLN A 546 16.10 -6.93 -7.58
C GLN A 546 16.86 -5.91 -6.72
N VAL A 547 18.11 -5.56 -7.06
CA VAL A 547 18.86 -4.51 -6.37
C VAL A 547 18.12 -3.17 -6.50
N LEU A 548 17.72 -2.81 -7.72
CA LEU A 548 16.99 -1.57 -8.02
C LEU A 548 15.63 -1.51 -7.31
N LYS A 549 14.87 -2.62 -7.30
CA LYS A 549 13.61 -2.72 -6.56
C LYS A 549 13.80 -2.57 -5.06
N CYS A 550 14.83 -3.21 -4.50
CA CYS A 550 15.15 -3.09 -3.08
C CYS A 550 15.52 -1.64 -2.71
N LEU A 551 16.32 -0.97 -3.54
CA LEU A 551 16.63 0.45 -3.40
C LEU A 551 15.39 1.34 -3.47
N ALA A 552 14.44 1.06 -4.38
CA ALA A 552 13.21 1.84 -4.48
C ALA A 552 12.37 1.72 -3.20
N HIS A 553 12.23 0.50 -2.64
CA HIS A 553 11.56 0.32 -1.36
C HIS A 553 12.29 1.00 -0.21
N LEU A 554 13.63 0.98 -0.18
CA LEU A 554 14.40 1.73 0.82
C LEU A 554 14.09 3.23 0.74
N VAL A 555 14.17 3.81 -0.46
CA VAL A 555 13.93 5.24 -0.69
C VAL A 555 12.51 5.68 -0.33
N SER A 556 11.50 4.86 -0.65
CA SER A 556 10.11 5.20 -0.33
C SER A 556 9.75 5.15 1.15
N ASN A 557 10.56 4.48 2.00
CA ASN A 557 10.23 4.26 3.42
C ASN A 557 11.14 4.99 4.42
N VAL A 558 12.30 5.51 4.02
CA VAL A 558 13.28 6.16 4.90
C VAL A 558 12.95 7.65 5.18
N PRO A 559 13.00 8.15 6.43
CA PRO A 559 12.76 9.56 6.75
C PRO A 559 13.98 10.46 6.50
N TYR A 560 14.32 10.74 5.24
CA TYR A 560 15.48 11.54 4.87
C TYR A 560 15.55 12.93 5.52
N ASN A 561 14.42 13.54 5.89
CA ASN A 561 14.40 14.83 6.58
C ASN A 561 14.94 14.78 8.03
N ARG A 562 15.03 13.58 8.63
CA ARG A 562 15.57 13.33 9.99
C ARG A 562 16.98 12.75 9.98
N LEU A 563 17.55 12.54 8.80
CA LEU A 563 18.88 11.98 8.63
C LEU A 563 19.85 13.04 8.10
N ARG A 564 21.14 12.91 8.42
CA ARG A 564 22.17 13.74 7.77
C ARG A 564 22.12 13.54 6.25
N PRO A 565 22.11 14.65 5.46
CA PRO A 565 22.03 14.61 4.00
C PRO A 565 23.16 13.83 3.32
N GLY A 566 22.99 13.53 2.04
CA GLY A 566 24.03 12.94 1.18
C GLY A 566 23.85 11.46 0.89
N LEU A 567 22.73 10.85 1.30
CA LEU A 567 22.44 9.43 1.03
C LEU A 567 21.85 9.20 -0.36
N LEU A 568 21.17 10.20 -0.92
CA LEU A 568 20.49 10.09 -2.21
C LEU A 568 21.42 10.45 -3.37
N SER A 569 22.37 11.36 -3.15
CA SER A 569 23.28 11.86 -4.18
C SER A 569 24.16 10.78 -4.84
N PRO A 570 24.78 9.84 -4.10
CA PRO A 570 25.55 8.76 -4.70
C PRO A 570 24.66 7.83 -5.53
N LEU A 571 23.45 7.55 -5.01
CA LEU A 571 22.47 6.71 -5.69
C LEU A 571 22.03 7.34 -7.01
N TRP A 572 21.65 8.62 -6.98
CA TRP A 572 21.27 9.42 -8.15
C TRP A 572 22.29 9.34 -9.29
N LYS A 573 23.58 9.52 -8.97
CA LYS A 573 24.66 9.44 -9.95
C LYS A 573 24.82 8.04 -10.54
N GLN A 574 24.73 7.02 -9.69
CA GLN A 574 24.98 5.64 -10.10
C GLN A 574 23.84 5.03 -10.94
N ILE A 575 22.59 5.44 -10.74
CA ILE A 575 21.44 4.82 -11.42
C ILE A 575 21.23 5.32 -12.85
N ARG A 576 21.79 6.50 -13.19
CA ARG A 576 21.59 7.16 -14.50
C ARG A 576 21.92 6.25 -15.71
N PRO A 577 23.04 5.51 -15.76
CA PRO A 577 23.35 4.63 -16.90
C PRO A 577 22.34 3.48 -17.10
N TYR A 578 21.65 3.04 -16.05
CA TYR A 578 20.77 1.88 -16.11
C TYR A 578 19.43 2.17 -16.80
N VAL A 579 19.06 3.44 -16.99
CA VAL A 579 17.87 3.84 -17.76
C VAL A 579 17.98 3.42 -19.23
N ARG A 580 19.21 3.40 -19.78
CA ARG A 580 19.52 2.96 -21.14
C ARG A 580 20.08 1.53 -21.20
N HIS A 581 19.84 0.72 -20.16
CA HIS A 581 20.29 -0.66 -20.12
C HIS A 581 19.58 -1.53 -21.18
N ARG A 582 20.21 -2.59 -21.66
CA ARG A 582 19.64 -3.49 -22.70
C ARG A 582 18.36 -4.22 -22.27
N ASP A 583 18.26 -4.55 -20.98
CA ASP A 583 17.14 -5.29 -20.39
C ASP A 583 16.03 -4.35 -19.92
N VAL A 584 14.81 -4.55 -20.42
CA VAL A 584 13.65 -3.70 -20.14
C VAL A 584 13.30 -3.66 -18.65
N ASN A 585 13.41 -4.76 -17.91
CA ASN A 585 13.08 -4.80 -16.48
C ASN A 585 14.06 -3.98 -15.64
N VAL A 586 15.34 -4.00 -16.01
CA VAL A 586 16.37 -3.13 -15.40
C VAL A 586 16.04 -1.66 -15.64
N ARG A 587 15.65 -1.29 -16.87
CA ARG A 587 15.29 0.09 -17.20
C ARG A 587 14.07 0.57 -16.42
N VAL A 588 12.99 -0.21 -16.40
CA VAL A 588 11.76 0.08 -15.64
C VAL A 588 12.11 0.24 -14.16
N SER A 589 12.85 -0.70 -13.56
CA SER A 589 13.20 -0.61 -12.13
C SER A 589 14.11 0.58 -11.81
N SER A 590 14.92 1.03 -12.79
CA SER A 590 15.73 2.25 -12.65
C SER A 590 14.86 3.50 -12.65
N LEU A 591 13.85 3.56 -13.52
CA LEU A 591 12.87 4.65 -13.54
C LEU A 591 11.99 4.65 -12.29
N THR A 592 11.55 3.49 -11.80
CA THR A 592 10.84 3.37 -10.52
C THR A 592 11.67 3.91 -9.37
N LEU A 593 12.98 3.66 -9.37
CA LEU A 593 13.87 4.23 -8.37
C LEU A 593 14.01 5.76 -8.49
N PHE A 594 14.08 6.31 -9.71
CA PHE A 594 13.97 7.76 -9.91
C PHE A 594 12.64 8.31 -9.39
N GLY A 595 11.54 7.62 -9.64
CA GLY A 595 10.21 7.96 -9.13
C GLY A 595 10.16 8.01 -7.60
N ALA A 596 10.75 7.01 -6.93
CA ALA A 596 10.90 6.99 -5.48
C ALA A 596 11.76 8.17 -4.96
N LEU A 597 12.85 8.49 -5.65
CA LEU A 597 13.75 9.60 -5.29
C LEU A 597 13.05 10.96 -5.36
N VAL A 598 12.23 11.20 -6.39
CA VAL A 598 11.53 12.48 -6.55
C VAL A 598 10.22 12.56 -5.78
N SER A 599 9.68 11.46 -5.27
CA SER A 599 8.43 11.47 -4.48
C SER A 599 8.65 11.37 -2.97
N THR A 600 9.78 10.82 -2.51
CA THR A 600 10.04 10.67 -1.06
C THR A 600 10.18 12.03 -0.38
N GLN A 601 9.26 12.32 0.55
CA GLN A 601 9.24 13.56 1.35
C GLN A 601 9.46 14.85 0.52
N ALA A 602 8.95 14.88 -0.71
CA ALA A 602 9.16 16.01 -1.60
C ALA A 602 8.49 17.28 -1.04
N PRO A 603 9.13 18.47 -1.16
CA PRO A 603 10.47 18.68 -1.71
C PRO A 603 11.60 18.42 -0.69
N LEU A 604 12.64 17.68 -1.10
CA LEU A 604 13.88 17.52 -0.33
C LEU A 604 14.98 18.44 -0.90
N PRO A 605 15.71 19.20 -0.06
CA PRO A 605 16.79 20.07 -0.53
C PRO A 605 17.86 19.33 -1.33
N GLU A 606 18.24 18.12 -0.91
CA GLU A 606 19.21 17.29 -1.62
C GLU A 606 18.73 16.94 -3.04
N VAL A 607 17.47 16.53 -3.18
CA VAL A 607 16.89 16.15 -4.48
C VAL A 607 16.70 17.38 -5.38
N GLN A 608 16.30 18.52 -4.81
CA GLN A 608 16.18 19.77 -5.54
C GLN A 608 17.52 20.19 -6.16
N LEU A 609 18.63 20.10 -5.42
CA LEU A 609 19.96 20.38 -5.95
C LEU A 609 20.34 19.39 -7.06
N LEU A 610 20.00 18.11 -6.93
CA LEU A 610 20.29 17.08 -7.94
C LEU A 610 19.49 17.27 -9.25
N LEU A 611 18.26 17.79 -9.15
CA LEU A 611 17.42 18.12 -10.31
C LEU A 611 17.93 19.34 -11.08
N GLN A 612 18.58 20.29 -10.39
CA GLN A 612 19.13 21.52 -10.97
C GLN A 612 20.56 21.37 -11.53
N GLN A 613 21.23 20.24 -11.31
CA GLN A 613 22.57 20.01 -11.87
C GLN A 613 22.50 19.98 -13.41
N PRO A 614 23.39 20.71 -14.11
CA PRO A 614 23.43 20.67 -15.57
C PRO A 614 23.67 19.23 -16.02
N GLY A 615 22.79 18.73 -16.88
CA GLY A 615 22.98 17.44 -17.52
C GLY A 615 24.31 17.50 -18.26
N SER A 616 25.33 16.80 -17.80
CA SER A 616 26.65 16.77 -18.43
C SER A 616 26.49 16.21 -19.85
N ALA A 617 26.24 17.09 -20.83
CA ALA A 617 26.09 16.73 -22.23
C ALA A 617 27.41 16.21 -22.82
N SER A 618 28.53 16.45 -22.14
CA SER A 618 29.88 16.02 -22.54
C SER A 618 30.16 14.51 -22.38
N SER A 619 29.22 13.69 -21.92
CA SER A 619 29.37 12.23 -21.90
C SER A 619 28.35 11.48 -22.78
N LEU A 620 27.58 12.18 -23.62
CA LEU A 620 26.61 11.56 -24.53
C LEU A 620 27.25 10.83 -25.73
N GLY A 621 28.58 10.91 -25.90
CA GLY A 621 29.28 10.43 -27.09
C GLY A 621 30.36 9.36 -26.91
N SER A 622 30.46 8.68 -25.75
CA SER A 622 31.44 7.59 -25.60
C SER A 622 30.74 6.26 -25.39
N GLY A 623 31.05 5.31 -26.28
CA GLY A 623 30.33 4.07 -26.50
C GLY A 623 30.20 3.15 -25.30
N ILE A 624 29.29 2.20 -25.50
CA ILE A 624 29.01 1.06 -24.64
C ILE A 624 30.33 0.41 -24.20
N SER A 625 30.70 0.67 -22.97
CA SER A 625 31.44 -0.28 -22.17
C SER A 625 30.58 -0.46 -20.93
N THR A 626 30.12 -1.70 -20.70
CA THR A 626 29.91 -2.18 -19.33
C THR A 626 31.04 -1.62 -18.47
N PRO A 627 30.78 -1.12 -17.25
CA PRO A 627 31.81 -0.47 -16.44
C PRO A 627 32.90 -1.49 -16.05
N GLN A 628 33.81 -1.75 -16.98
CA GLN A 628 35.03 -2.48 -16.82
C GLN A 628 36.14 -1.43 -16.92
N GLU A 629 36.74 -1.20 -15.75
CA GLU A 629 38.14 -0.82 -15.60
C GLU A 629 38.55 0.47 -16.33
N SER A 630 38.20 1.61 -15.74
CA SER A 630 39.14 2.73 -15.75
C SER A 630 40.18 2.49 -14.66
N PRO A 631 41.47 2.23 -14.98
CA PRO A 631 42.49 2.03 -13.97
C PRO A 631 42.75 3.36 -13.25
N LEU A 632 42.50 3.36 -11.93
CA LEU A 632 43.27 4.13 -10.93
C LEU A 632 43.75 5.54 -11.36
N SER A 633 42.84 6.43 -11.73
CA SER A 633 43.13 7.87 -11.92
C SER A 633 42.91 8.69 -10.63
N TRP A 634 43.08 8.09 -9.46
CA TRP A 634 42.98 8.79 -8.16
C TRP A 634 44.34 9.33 -7.66
N ARG A 635 45.26 9.66 -8.57
CA ARG A 635 46.46 10.43 -8.27
C ARG A 635 46.59 11.63 -9.22
N GLN A 636 45.74 12.63 -9.02
CA GLN A 636 46.17 14.00 -9.27
C GLN A 636 46.06 14.80 -7.97
N PRO A 637 47.17 15.37 -7.47
CA PRO A 637 47.16 16.23 -6.30
C PRO A 637 46.27 17.44 -6.56
N ALA A 638 45.46 17.79 -5.57
CA ALA A 638 44.71 19.04 -5.53
C ALA A 638 45.66 20.19 -5.88
N ARG A 639 45.44 20.80 -7.06
CA ARG A 639 46.14 22.04 -7.43
C ARG A 639 45.67 23.11 -6.48
N ARG A 640 46.65 23.73 -5.82
CA ARG A 640 46.51 24.86 -4.90
C ARG A 640 45.56 25.92 -5.46
N ASP A 641 44.70 26.38 -4.57
CA ASP A 641 43.90 27.58 -4.68
C ASP A 641 44.78 28.78 -5.05
N GLU A 642 44.66 29.27 -6.28
CA GLU A 642 45.07 30.62 -6.66
C GLU A 642 43.83 31.51 -6.76
N GLU A 643 43.70 32.34 -5.73
CA GLU A 643 43.37 33.77 -5.80
C GLU A 643 42.20 34.25 -6.69
N ALA A 644 41.15 34.66 -5.98
CA ALA A 644 40.49 35.96 -6.10
C ALA A 644 39.92 36.37 -7.48
N SER A 645 38.62 36.10 -7.67
CA SER A 645 37.71 37.05 -8.34
C SER A 645 36.25 36.80 -7.94
N SER A 646 35.76 37.58 -6.98
CA SER A 646 34.36 38.04 -6.98
C SER A 646 34.27 39.27 -7.91
N PRO A 647 33.11 39.69 -8.46
CA PRO A 647 31.75 39.17 -8.34
C PRO A 647 30.99 39.06 -9.69
N ALA A 648 30.08 38.11 -9.81
CA ALA A 648 28.86 38.31 -10.59
C ALA A 648 27.80 37.41 -9.97
N ALA A 649 26.63 37.97 -9.67
CA ALA A 649 25.44 37.20 -9.37
C ALA A 649 25.13 36.37 -10.61
N ALA A 650 25.74 35.19 -10.71
CA ALA A 650 25.44 34.22 -11.74
C ALA A 650 23.99 33.80 -11.48
N GLU A 651 23.09 34.32 -12.29
CA GLU A 651 21.78 33.76 -12.55
C GLU A 651 21.95 32.24 -12.59
N GLY A 652 21.27 31.56 -11.66
CA GLY A 652 21.42 30.11 -11.47
C GLY A 652 21.20 29.39 -12.80
N PRO A 653 21.86 28.25 -13.04
CA PRO A 653 21.89 27.62 -14.35
C PRO A 653 20.47 27.29 -14.81
N GLU A 654 19.91 28.12 -15.71
CA GLU A 654 18.55 28.00 -16.26
C GLU A 654 18.42 26.86 -17.28
N GLY A 655 19.23 25.81 -17.14
CA GLY A 655 19.08 24.61 -17.96
C GLY A 655 17.80 23.84 -17.57
N PRO A 656 17.09 23.23 -18.53
CA PRO A 656 15.94 22.40 -18.22
C PRO A 656 16.36 21.20 -17.36
N CYS A 657 15.48 20.82 -16.43
CA CYS A 657 15.71 19.67 -15.54
C CYS A 657 16.03 18.41 -16.38
N TRP A 658 17.23 17.85 -16.18
CA TRP A 658 17.71 16.77 -17.04
C TRP A 658 16.84 15.51 -16.95
N LEU A 659 16.29 15.20 -15.77
CA LEU A 659 15.45 14.03 -15.54
C LEU A 659 14.10 14.20 -16.25
N LEU A 660 13.55 15.41 -16.22
CA LEU A 660 12.34 15.76 -16.96
C LEU A 660 12.58 15.53 -18.45
N GLN A 661 13.66 16.09 -19.01
CA GLN A 661 14.02 15.94 -20.42
C GLN A 661 14.28 14.49 -20.83
N LEU A 662 14.93 13.71 -19.96
CA LEU A 662 15.11 12.27 -20.15
C LEU A 662 13.76 11.56 -20.26
N CYS A 663 12.83 11.81 -19.34
CA CYS A 663 11.51 11.17 -19.36
C CYS A 663 10.68 11.59 -20.57
N VAL A 664 10.72 12.87 -20.96
CA VAL A 664 10.08 13.36 -22.20
C VAL A 664 10.64 12.62 -23.43
N SER A 665 11.96 12.49 -23.52
CA SER A 665 12.64 11.75 -24.60
C SER A 665 12.20 10.28 -24.64
N LEU A 666 12.20 9.58 -23.50
CA LEU A 666 11.78 8.17 -23.42
C LEU A 666 10.33 7.94 -23.85
N VAL A 667 9.45 8.93 -23.68
CA VAL A 667 8.04 8.81 -24.07
C VAL A 667 7.84 9.11 -25.56
N THR A 668 8.59 10.06 -26.12
CA THR A 668 8.30 10.66 -27.44
C THR A 668 9.28 10.31 -28.55
N GLN A 669 10.54 10.00 -28.22
CA GLN A 669 11.57 9.78 -29.22
C GLN A 669 11.64 8.30 -29.60
N PRO A 670 11.91 8.00 -30.90
CA PRO A 670 12.24 6.65 -31.33
C PRO A 670 13.44 6.10 -30.57
N ARG A 671 13.48 4.78 -30.38
CA ARG A 671 14.57 4.11 -29.68
C ARG A 671 15.89 4.29 -30.44
N GLU A 672 16.92 4.81 -29.76
CA GLU A 672 18.30 4.83 -30.27
C GLU A 672 18.85 3.39 -30.30
N GLU A 673 18.98 2.77 -31.48
CA GLU A 673 19.73 1.51 -31.64
C GLU A 673 21.20 1.81 -32.00
N PRO A 674 22.18 1.39 -31.18
CA PRO A 674 23.59 1.64 -31.48
C PRO A 674 24.21 0.73 -32.57
N TYR A 675 23.47 -0.22 -33.16
CA TYR A 675 24.06 -1.31 -33.95
C TYR A 675 23.41 -1.59 -35.32
N SER A 676 22.64 -0.67 -35.88
CA SER A 676 22.17 -0.82 -37.26
C SER A 676 22.99 0.07 -38.21
N ASP A 677 24.16 -0.42 -38.60
CA ASP A 677 24.89 0.04 -39.80
C ASP A 677 24.24 -0.46 -41.10
N SER A 678 23.02 -1.03 -41.06
CA SER A 678 22.28 -1.36 -42.26
C SER A 678 21.40 -0.20 -42.69
N ASP A 679 21.86 0.53 -43.71
CA ASP A 679 21.04 1.25 -44.69
C ASP A 679 20.08 0.27 -45.40
N ALA A 680 19.09 -0.24 -44.67
CA ALA A 680 17.97 -0.97 -45.23
C ALA A 680 16.79 0.01 -45.32
N GLY A 681 16.66 0.63 -46.49
CA GLY A 681 15.55 1.51 -46.82
C GLY A 681 14.20 0.85 -46.53
N GLY A 682 13.29 1.62 -45.93
CA GLY A 682 11.93 1.18 -45.66
C GLY A 682 11.28 2.02 -44.57
N SER A 683 10.77 3.17 -44.97
CA SER A 683 9.84 4.14 -44.37
C SER A 683 8.89 3.76 -43.20
N ASN A 684 9.27 2.94 -42.22
CA ASN A 684 8.52 2.74 -40.99
C ASN A 684 9.32 3.35 -39.85
N GLY A 685 8.88 4.51 -39.34
CA GLY A 685 9.56 5.25 -38.29
C GLY A 685 10.04 4.32 -37.18
N ALA A 686 11.30 4.50 -36.74
CA ALA A 686 11.89 3.65 -35.72
C ALA A 686 10.94 3.50 -34.52
N PRO A 687 10.75 2.28 -33.99
CA PRO A 687 9.76 2.05 -32.96
C PRO A 687 10.08 2.89 -31.71
N LEU A 688 9.04 3.41 -31.08
CA LEU A 688 9.13 4.04 -29.76
C LEU A 688 9.62 3.03 -28.71
N GLU A 689 9.98 3.54 -27.54
CA GLU A 689 10.35 2.69 -26.40
C GLU A 689 9.25 1.70 -26.01
N PRO A 690 9.58 0.53 -25.44
CA PRO A 690 8.57 -0.42 -24.97
C PRO A 690 7.60 0.24 -23.98
N SER A 691 6.30 -0.06 -24.10
CA SER A 691 5.24 0.55 -23.28
C SER A 691 5.57 0.59 -21.77
N PRO A 692 6.11 -0.47 -21.11
CA PRO A 692 6.49 -0.40 -19.69
C PRO A 692 7.49 0.72 -19.34
N VAL A 693 8.44 1.03 -20.23
CA VAL A 693 9.43 2.11 -20.03
C VAL A 693 8.75 3.47 -20.15
N ARG A 694 7.88 3.62 -21.15
CA ARG A 694 7.13 4.85 -21.41
C ARG A 694 6.19 5.19 -20.26
N LEU A 695 5.43 4.19 -19.77
CA LEU A 695 4.50 4.36 -18.65
C LEU A 695 5.23 4.75 -17.36
N GLU A 696 6.36 4.08 -17.05
CA GLU A 696 7.15 4.44 -15.87
C GLU A 696 7.77 5.84 -15.99
N ALA A 697 8.21 6.23 -17.19
CA ALA A 697 8.70 7.59 -17.43
C ALA A 697 7.62 8.66 -17.21
N LEU A 698 6.39 8.42 -17.65
CA LEU A 698 5.25 9.31 -17.37
C LEU A 698 4.94 9.38 -15.87
N GLN A 699 5.03 8.26 -15.16
CA GLN A 699 4.84 8.24 -13.70
C GLN A 699 5.94 9.03 -12.97
N VAL A 700 7.20 8.96 -13.42
CA VAL A 700 8.29 9.80 -12.89
C VAL A 700 8.00 11.29 -13.14
N LEU A 701 7.51 11.66 -14.33
CA LEU A 701 7.11 13.04 -14.63
C LEU A 701 5.99 13.52 -13.69
N ALA A 702 4.95 12.70 -13.48
CA ALA A 702 3.86 13.04 -12.57
C ALA A 702 4.36 13.26 -11.13
N HIS A 703 5.25 12.40 -10.64
CA HIS A 703 5.88 12.59 -9.32
C HIS A 703 6.74 13.85 -9.25
N LEU A 704 7.48 14.16 -10.31
CA LEU A 704 8.32 15.36 -10.41
C LEU A 704 7.47 16.63 -10.39
N VAL A 705 6.37 16.66 -11.15
CA VAL A 705 5.41 17.78 -11.17
C VAL A 705 4.80 17.98 -9.79
N LYS A 706 4.32 16.89 -9.15
CA LYS A 706 3.71 16.93 -7.83
C LYS A 706 4.64 17.44 -6.73
N GLY A 707 5.90 17.00 -6.72
CA GLY A 707 6.87 17.32 -5.67
C GLY A 707 7.71 18.58 -5.92
N TYR A 708 7.93 18.94 -7.18
CA TYR A 708 8.86 19.99 -7.60
C TYR A 708 8.27 20.86 -8.74
N PHE A 709 7.00 21.23 -8.63
CA PHE A 709 6.29 22.02 -9.66
C PHE A 709 7.07 23.27 -10.12
N SER A 710 7.76 23.96 -9.20
CA SER A 710 8.56 25.15 -9.53
C SER A 710 9.70 24.89 -10.52
N LEU A 711 10.18 23.64 -10.65
CA LEU A 711 11.13 23.24 -11.69
C LEU A 711 10.41 22.81 -12.97
N ALA A 712 9.29 22.09 -12.84
CA ALA A 712 8.50 21.62 -13.98
C ALA A 712 7.85 22.76 -14.77
N GLN A 713 7.49 23.87 -14.12
CA GLN A 713 6.79 25.00 -14.74
C GLN A 713 7.57 25.64 -15.89
N ALA A 714 8.90 25.55 -15.89
CA ALA A 714 9.73 26.05 -17.00
C ALA A 714 9.46 25.30 -18.31
N SER A 715 9.01 24.05 -18.22
CA SER A 715 8.58 23.19 -19.33
C SER A 715 7.05 23.01 -19.37
N LEU A 716 6.25 23.92 -18.81
CA LEU A 716 4.79 23.72 -18.69
C LEU A 716 4.11 23.44 -20.03
N LEU A 717 4.37 24.27 -21.05
CA LEU A 717 3.77 24.09 -22.38
C LEU A 717 4.27 22.82 -23.07
N GLU A 718 5.56 22.49 -22.93
CA GLU A 718 6.15 21.26 -23.44
C GLU A 718 5.49 20.01 -22.81
N LEU A 719 5.28 20.01 -21.50
CA LEU A 719 4.61 18.93 -20.78
C LEU A 719 3.10 18.86 -21.11
N GLY A 720 2.46 20.00 -21.39
CA GLY A 720 1.10 20.05 -21.91
C GLY A 720 0.99 19.39 -23.29
N GLN A 721 1.91 19.70 -24.19
CA GLN A 721 1.99 19.08 -25.51
C GLN A 721 2.31 17.59 -25.43
N LEU A 722 3.20 17.17 -24.52
CA LEU A 722 3.46 15.76 -24.24
C LEU A 722 2.18 15.04 -23.80
N SER A 723 1.45 15.62 -22.86
CA SER A 723 0.20 15.04 -22.34
C SER A 723 -0.86 14.95 -23.44
N ALA A 724 -1.01 16.01 -24.25
CA ALA A 724 -1.89 16.03 -25.41
C ALA A 724 -1.54 14.93 -26.43
N ARG A 725 -0.26 14.71 -26.73
CA ARG A 725 0.18 13.62 -27.61
C ARG A 725 -0.18 12.26 -27.03
N CYS A 726 0.09 12.02 -25.74
CA CYS A 726 -0.25 10.77 -25.06
C CYS A 726 -1.75 10.46 -25.13
N LEU A 727 -2.61 11.48 -24.99
CA LEU A 727 -4.07 11.35 -25.10
C LEU A 727 -4.55 10.96 -26.52
N THR A 728 -3.73 11.18 -27.55
CA THR A 728 -4.04 10.81 -28.95
C THR A 728 -3.49 9.43 -29.36
N GLU A 729 -2.77 8.74 -28.48
CA GLU A 729 -2.22 7.42 -28.78
C GLU A 729 -3.27 6.31 -28.70
N GLN A 730 -2.95 5.13 -29.26
CA GLN A 730 -3.85 3.97 -29.26
C GLN A 730 -3.82 3.17 -27.95
N ASP A 731 -2.73 3.22 -27.18
CA ASP A 731 -2.58 2.50 -25.91
C ASP A 731 -3.34 3.23 -24.79
N PRO A 732 -4.44 2.66 -24.24
CA PRO A 732 -5.22 3.31 -23.19
C PRO A 732 -4.41 3.56 -21.91
N SER A 733 -3.36 2.75 -21.68
CA SER A 733 -2.46 2.94 -20.53
C SER A 733 -1.65 4.22 -20.68
N VAL A 734 -1.18 4.52 -21.90
CA VAL A 734 -0.44 5.74 -22.21
C VAL A 734 -1.36 6.96 -22.11
N GLN A 735 -2.58 6.87 -22.66
CA GLN A 735 -3.60 7.91 -22.52
C GLN A 735 -3.88 8.22 -21.05
N LEU A 736 -4.07 7.20 -20.21
CA LEU A 736 -4.36 7.36 -18.78
C LEU A 736 -3.20 8.05 -18.02
N HIS A 737 -1.95 7.67 -18.29
CA HIS A 737 -0.80 8.32 -17.64
C HIS A 737 -0.58 9.74 -18.16
N GLY A 738 -0.88 10.01 -19.44
CA GLY A 738 -0.92 11.36 -19.99
C GLY A 738 -1.97 12.25 -19.31
N ALA A 739 -3.19 11.73 -19.07
CA ALA A 739 -4.23 12.42 -18.32
C ALA A 739 -3.80 12.72 -16.88
N LYS A 740 -3.20 11.75 -16.17
CA LYS A 740 -2.70 11.95 -14.80
C LYS A 740 -1.59 13.00 -14.71
N LEU A 741 -0.68 13.02 -15.69
CA LEU A 741 0.36 14.06 -15.76
C LEU A 741 -0.28 15.44 -15.92
N LEU A 742 -1.29 15.56 -16.78
CA LEU A 742 -2.04 16.78 -17.02
C LEU A 742 -2.81 17.27 -15.77
N GLU A 743 -3.43 16.35 -15.02
CA GLU A 743 -4.09 16.64 -13.74
C GLU A 743 -3.11 17.17 -12.69
N GLU A 744 -1.92 16.56 -12.56
CA GLU A 744 -0.89 17.02 -11.62
C GLU A 744 -0.33 18.40 -12.02
N LEU A 745 -0.23 18.69 -13.33
CA LEU A 745 0.15 20.03 -13.83
C LEU A 745 -0.90 21.08 -13.44
N GLY A 746 -2.18 20.80 -13.68
CA GLY A 746 -3.27 21.69 -13.28
C GLY A 746 -3.33 21.93 -11.78
N THR A 747 -3.17 20.84 -11.00
CA THR A 747 -3.11 20.90 -9.54
C THR A 747 -1.94 21.75 -9.04
N GLY A 748 -0.76 21.61 -9.65
CA GLY A 748 0.41 22.43 -9.34
C GLY A 748 0.17 23.93 -9.59
N ILE A 749 -0.51 24.28 -10.69
CA ILE A 749 -0.92 25.66 -10.99
C ILE A 749 -1.87 26.18 -9.90
N ILE A 750 -2.92 25.43 -9.54
CA ILE A 750 -3.88 25.84 -8.50
C ILE A 750 -3.17 26.08 -7.16
N GLN A 751 -2.24 25.20 -6.76
CA GLN A 751 -1.51 25.34 -5.50
C GLN A 751 -0.67 26.62 -5.43
N GLN A 752 -0.04 27.04 -6.54
CA GLN A 752 0.71 28.30 -6.60
C GLN A 752 -0.17 29.54 -6.39
N TYR A 753 -1.41 29.49 -6.87
CA TYR A 753 -2.37 30.59 -6.75
C TYR A 753 -3.10 30.62 -5.41
N ARG A 754 -3.09 29.51 -4.64
CA ARG A 754 -3.61 29.47 -3.26
C ARG A 754 -2.64 30.05 -2.22
N ALA A 755 -1.33 30.01 -2.48
CA ALA A 755 -0.34 30.55 -1.55
C ALA A 755 -0.49 32.07 -1.37
N ASP A 756 -0.25 32.58 -0.16
CA ASP A 756 -0.39 34.01 0.14
C ASP A 756 0.43 34.89 -0.80
N ALA A 757 -0.17 36.00 -1.25
CA ALA A 757 0.45 36.97 -2.16
C ALA A 757 1.79 37.54 -1.62
N ASN A 758 1.96 37.55 -0.30
CA ASN A 758 3.12 38.10 0.40
C ASN A 758 4.32 37.13 0.49
N THR A 759 4.22 35.92 -0.04
CA THR A 759 5.36 34.98 -0.04
C THR A 759 6.29 35.23 -1.23
N PRO A 760 7.62 35.08 -1.09
CA PRO A 760 8.57 35.23 -2.20
C PRO A 760 8.30 34.32 -3.40
N GLN A 761 7.51 33.25 -3.21
CA GLN A 761 7.04 32.37 -4.28
C GLN A 761 6.04 33.05 -5.22
N SER A 762 5.36 34.12 -4.81
CA SER A 762 4.40 34.84 -5.64
C SER A 762 5.03 35.46 -6.90
N ALA A 763 6.30 35.87 -6.80
CA ALA A 763 7.07 36.41 -7.93
C ALA A 763 7.38 35.36 -9.01
N LYS A 764 7.27 34.06 -8.72
CA LYS A 764 7.59 32.95 -9.65
C LYS A 764 6.35 32.21 -10.17
N ARG A 765 5.16 32.77 -9.99
CA ARG A 765 3.91 32.15 -10.47
C ARG A 765 3.87 32.12 -12.00
N VAL A 766 3.31 31.05 -12.55
CA VAL A 766 3.03 30.97 -13.99
C VAL A 766 2.02 32.05 -14.37
N PRO A 767 2.30 32.93 -15.35
CA PRO A 767 1.35 33.94 -15.80
C PRO A 767 0.03 33.34 -16.31
N VAL A 768 -1.11 33.96 -15.97
CA VAL A 768 -2.44 33.44 -16.32
C VAL A 768 -2.61 33.25 -17.84
N ASN A 769 -2.09 34.16 -18.67
CA ASN A 769 -2.14 34.03 -20.13
C ASN A 769 -1.43 32.76 -20.63
N GLN A 770 -0.35 32.33 -19.98
CA GLN A 770 0.34 31.08 -20.30
C GLN A 770 -0.49 29.86 -19.85
N VAL A 771 -1.19 29.95 -18.71
CA VAL A 771 -2.13 28.91 -18.24
C VAL A 771 -3.32 28.77 -19.19
N VAL A 772 -3.85 29.89 -19.70
CA VAL A 772 -4.94 29.90 -20.70
C VAL A 772 -4.48 29.24 -22.00
N GLN A 773 -3.28 29.56 -22.49
CA GLN A 773 -2.70 28.91 -23.66
C GLN A 773 -2.59 27.39 -23.44
N PHE A 774 -2.00 26.97 -22.32
CA PHE A 774 -1.84 25.58 -21.95
C PHE A 774 -3.16 24.80 -22.01
N TRP A 775 -4.22 25.31 -21.36
CA TRP A 775 -5.52 24.66 -21.37
C TRP A 775 -6.21 24.73 -22.73
N SER A 776 -6.04 25.83 -23.48
CA SER A 776 -6.60 25.97 -24.82
C SER A 776 -6.08 24.92 -25.80
N GLU A 777 -4.77 24.62 -25.75
CA GLU A 777 -4.16 23.58 -26.60
C GLU A 777 -4.74 22.19 -26.29
N VAL A 778 -4.91 21.86 -25.01
CA VAL A 778 -5.34 20.52 -24.58
C VAL A 778 -6.86 20.32 -24.71
N LEU A 779 -7.64 21.36 -24.45
CA LEU A 779 -9.10 21.40 -24.66
C LEU A 779 -9.48 21.51 -26.15
N GLY A 780 -8.53 21.85 -27.02
CA GLY A 780 -8.74 21.94 -28.47
C GLY A 780 -9.02 20.60 -29.17
N GLY A 781 -8.96 19.48 -28.45
CA GLY A 781 -9.31 18.17 -29.00
C GLY A 781 -8.92 17.00 -28.08
N PRO A 782 -7.64 16.80 -27.74
CA PRO A 782 -7.17 15.57 -27.08
C PRO A 782 -7.90 15.23 -25.78
N LEU A 783 -8.10 16.20 -24.89
CA LEU A 783 -8.80 15.98 -23.63
C LEU A 783 -10.31 15.76 -23.83
N ILE A 784 -10.92 16.45 -24.81
CA ILE A 784 -12.33 16.26 -25.17
C ILE A 784 -12.58 14.85 -25.70
N SER A 785 -11.70 14.35 -26.58
CA SER A 785 -11.75 12.97 -27.06
C SER A 785 -11.65 11.95 -25.93
N ALA A 786 -10.80 12.20 -24.93
CA ALA A 786 -10.68 11.35 -23.75
C ALA A 786 -11.95 11.35 -22.87
N LEU A 787 -12.60 12.51 -22.70
CA LEU A 787 -13.88 12.64 -21.99
C LEU A 787 -15.02 11.89 -22.70
N GLN A 788 -14.97 11.80 -24.03
CA GLN A 788 -16.01 11.16 -24.86
C GLN A 788 -15.70 9.67 -25.18
N ASN A 789 -14.61 9.10 -24.64
CA ASN A 789 -14.23 7.72 -24.92
C ASN A 789 -14.99 6.71 -24.04
N GLU A 790 -16.18 6.30 -24.48
CA GLU A 790 -17.04 5.35 -23.75
C GLU A 790 -16.43 3.94 -23.56
N HIS A 791 -15.43 3.57 -24.36
CA HIS A 791 -14.76 2.28 -24.25
C HIS A 791 -13.80 2.19 -23.07
N HIS A 792 -13.33 3.33 -22.53
CA HIS A 792 -12.36 3.40 -21.44
C HIS A 792 -12.85 4.28 -20.28
N PRO A 793 -13.73 3.78 -19.40
CA PRO A 793 -14.29 4.56 -18.31
C PRO A 793 -13.26 5.10 -17.31
N THR A 794 -12.14 4.40 -17.11
CA THR A 794 -11.03 4.88 -16.25
C THR A 794 -10.34 6.10 -16.84
N LEU A 795 -10.22 6.18 -18.17
CA LEU A 795 -9.71 7.35 -18.87
C LEU A 795 -10.69 8.52 -18.76
N GLN A 796 -11.98 8.29 -19.01
CA GLN A 796 -13.02 9.32 -18.83
C GLN A 796 -13.03 9.88 -17.39
N THR A 797 -12.88 9.00 -16.40
CA THR A 797 -12.80 9.39 -14.98
C THR A 797 -11.61 10.32 -14.75
N SER A 798 -10.41 9.93 -15.20
CA SER A 798 -9.20 10.75 -15.06
C SER A 798 -9.28 12.06 -15.85
N ALA A 799 -9.97 12.07 -16.99
CA ALA A 799 -10.20 13.28 -17.77
C ALA A 799 -11.18 14.26 -17.05
N CYS A 800 -12.21 13.75 -16.37
CA CYS A 800 -13.07 14.56 -15.49
C CYS A 800 -12.27 15.15 -14.31
N ASP A 801 -11.42 14.35 -13.66
CA ASP A 801 -10.54 14.84 -12.59
C ASP A 801 -9.58 15.91 -13.10
N THR A 802 -9.07 15.75 -14.33
CA THR A 802 -8.25 16.76 -15.02
C THR A 802 -9.01 18.07 -15.22
N LEU A 803 -10.27 18.05 -15.68
CA LEU A 803 -11.08 19.28 -15.80
C LEU A 803 -11.24 20.00 -14.46
N SER A 804 -11.34 19.26 -13.35
CA SER A 804 -11.42 19.84 -12.02
C SER A 804 -10.13 20.56 -11.57
N SER A 805 -9.03 20.37 -12.30
CA SER A 805 -7.73 20.99 -12.03
C SER A 805 -7.46 22.28 -12.83
N ILE A 806 -8.46 22.80 -13.57
CA ILE A 806 -8.36 24.09 -14.25
C ILE A 806 -8.45 25.24 -13.23
N LEU A 807 -7.51 26.18 -13.30
CA LEU A 807 -7.50 27.38 -12.46
C LEU A 807 -8.72 28.28 -12.78
N PRO A 808 -9.52 28.75 -11.79
CA PRO A 808 -10.73 29.54 -12.05
C PRO A 808 -10.49 30.81 -12.88
N GLN A 809 -9.41 31.55 -12.59
CA GLN A 809 -9.04 32.77 -13.30
C GLN A 809 -8.62 32.51 -14.76
N ALA A 810 -8.09 31.32 -15.04
CA ALA A 810 -7.78 30.91 -16.41
C ALA A 810 -9.03 30.43 -17.13
N PHE A 811 -9.91 29.69 -16.43
CA PHE A 811 -11.19 29.23 -16.98
C PHE A 811 -12.03 30.41 -17.48
N SER A 812 -12.13 31.50 -16.71
CA SER A 812 -12.87 32.71 -17.11
C SER A 812 -12.27 33.45 -18.32
N GLN A 813 -11.04 33.15 -18.72
CA GLN A 813 -10.37 33.74 -19.90
C GLN A 813 -10.34 32.79 -21.11
N LEU A 814 -10.83 31.55 -20.97
CA LEU A 814 -11.01 30.66 -22.11
C LEU A 814 -12.15 31.18 -23.00
N PRO A 815 -12.16 30.84 -24.31
CA PRO A 815 -13.28 31.21 -25.18
C PRO A 815 -14.62 30.69 -24.64
N ASP A 816 -15.69 31.48 -24.73
CA ASP A 816 -17.01 31.12 -24.18
C ASP A 816 -17.50 29.75 -24.64
N LYS A 817 -17.28 29.42 -25.92
CA LYS A 817 -17.61 28.11 -26.49
C LYS A 817 -16.90 26.96 -25.78
N THR A 818 -15.66 27.15 -25.36
CA THR A 818 -14.87 26.16 -24.62
C THR A 818 -15.37 26.03 -23.19
N GLN A 819 -15.73 27.15 -22.54
CA GLN A 819 -16.33 27.13 -21.20
C GLN A 819 -17.64 26.35 -21.20
N VAL A 820 -18.55 26.69 -22.13
CA VAL A 820 -19.83 25.99 -22.32
C VAL A 820 -19.64 24.52 -22.66
N LEU A 821 -18.64 24.18 -23.49
CA LEU A 821 -18.32 22.79 -23.83
C LEU A 821 -17.92 21.99 -22.59
N CYS A 822 -17.04 22.53 -21.73
CA CYS A 822 -16.63 21.86 -20.49
C CYS A 822 -17.84 21.58 -19.58
N ILE A 823 -18.69 22.59 -19.39
CA ILE A 823 -19.91 22.48 -18.57
C ILE A 823 -20.86 21.42 -19.15
N THR A 824 -21.12 21.50 -20.46
CA THR A 824 -22.05 20.60 -21.16
C THR A 824 -21.60 19.15 -21.07
N ILE A 825 -20.30 18.89 -21.27
CA ILE A 825 -19.74 17.54 -21.16
C ILE A 825 -19.87 17.02 -19.73
N LEU A 826 -19.49 17.83 -18.72
CA LEU A 826 -19.59 17.40 -17.32
C LEU A 826 -21.04 17.10 -16.92
N LEU A 827 -22.00 17.95 -17.30
CA LEU A 827 -23.43 17.72 -17.09
C LEU A 827 -23.88 16.43 -17.77
N GLY A 828 -23.51 16.21 -19.04
CA GLY A 828 -23.83 14.98 -19.76
C GLY A 828 -23.25 13.72 -19.10
N LEU A 829 -22.00 13.78 -18.64
CA LEU A 829 -21.33 12.65 -17.98
C LEU A 829 -21.91 12.31 -16.60
N THR A 830 -22.69 13.20 -15.97
CA THR A 830 -23.47 12.84 -14.76
C THR A 830 -24.56 11.81 -15.04
N TYR A 831 -24.95 11.62 -16.30
CA TYR A 831 -25.90 10.59 -16.73
C TYR A 831 -25.21 9.30 -17.23
N SER A 832 -23.88 9.20 -17.12
CA SER A 832 -23.16 7.99 -17.53
C SER A 832 -23.64 6.75 -16.78
N GLU A 833 -23.73 5.61 -17.47
CA GLU A 833 -23.99 4.30 -16.85
C GLU A 833 -22.82 3.83 -15.97
N ASN A 834 -21.61 4.36 -16.19
CA ASN A 834 -20.45 4.01 -15.39
C ASN A 834 -20.37 4.85 -14.09
N SER A 835 -20.42 4.18 -12.95
CA SER A 835 -20.42 4.85 -11.64
C SER A 835 -19.14 5.64 -11.32
N LEU A 836 -17.97 5.27 -11.88
CA LEU A 836 -16.73 6.02 -11.67
C LEU A 836 -16.77 7.35 -12.42
N VAL A 837 -17.20 7.31 -13.69
CA VAL A 837 -17.33 8.49 -14.56
C VAL A 837 -18.35 9.46 -13.96
N LYS A 838 -19.53 8.93 -13.56
CA LYS A 838 -20.58 9.73 -12.90
C LYS A 838 -20.07 10.41 -11.63
N ALA A 839 -19.33 9.68 -10.79
CA ALA A 839 -18.78 10.20 -9.54
C ALA A 839 -17.73 11.30 -9.77
N ALA A 840 -16.88 11.17 -10.79
CA ALA A 840 -15.90 12.19 -11.16
C ALA A 840 -16.57 13.43 -11.78
N ALA A 841 -17.55 13.23 -12.67
CA ALA A 841 -18.28 14.32 -13.32
C ALA A 841 -19.06 15.19 -12.31
N VAL A 842 -19.83 14.57 -11.40
CA VAL A 842 -20.58 15.32 -10.36
C VAL A 842 -19.63 16.04 -9.39
N ARG A 843 -18.47 15.45 -9.10
CA ARG A 843 -17.43 16.10 -8.31
C ARG A 843 -16.85 17.32 -9.03
N ALA A 844 -16.55 17.21 -10.31
CA ALA A 844 -16.01 18.31 -11.11
C ALA A 844 -17.00 19.49 -11.18
N LEU A 845 -18.30 19.23 -11.35
CA LEU A 845 -19.34 20.26 -11.23
C LEU A 845 -19.35 20.93 -9.84
N GLY A 846 -19.19 20.14 -8.78
CA GLY A 846 -19.04 20.66 -7.42
C GLY A 846 -17.76 21.47 -7.18
N VAL A 847 -16.75 21.38 -8.06
CA VAL A 847 -15.60 22.30 -8.07
C VAL A 847 -15.93 23.56 -8.86
N TYR A 848 -16.56 23.42 -10.04
CA TYR A 848 -16.91 24.53 -10.93
C TYR A 848 -17.90 25.51 -10.29
N ILE A 849 -18.78 25.03 -9.40
CA ILE A 849 -19.71 25.88 -8.65
C ILE A 849 -19.01 26.90 -7.73
N LEU A 850 -17.72 26.68 -7.43
CA LEU A 850 -16.90 27.59 -6.64
C LEU A 850 -16.21 28.66 -7.50
N PHE A 851 -16.31 28.59 -8.84
CA PHE A 851 -15.66 29.55 -9.73
C PHE A 851 -16.43 30.88 -9.72
N PRO A 852 -15.77 32.03 -9.47
CA PRO A 852 -16.46 33.32 -9.42
C PRO A 852 -17.26 33.66 -10.68
N CYS A 853 -16.78 33.26 -11.86
CA CYS A 853 -17.47 33.51 -13.13
C CYS A 853 -18.70 32.61 -13.38
N LEU A 854 -18.89 31.55 -12.58
CA LEU A 854 -20.00 30.60 -12.74
C LEU A 854 -20.97 30.59 -11.56
N ARG A 855 -20.48 30.88 -10.35
CA ARG A 855 -21.26 30.77 -9.12
C ARG A 855 -22.46 31.73 -9.09
N GLU A 856 -22.39 32.84 -9.80
CA GLU A 856 -23.45 33.87 -9.92
C GLU A 856 -24.40 33.60 -11.10
N ASP A 857 -24.08 32.64 -11.97
CA ASP A 857 -24.96 32.19 -13.05
C ASP A 857 -26.03 31.24 -12.48
N VAL A 858 -27.23 31.79 -12.24
CA VAL A 858 -28.37 31.07 -11.66
C VAL A 858 -28.74 29.83 -12.48
N MET A 859 -28.60 29.88 -13.81
CA MET A 859 -28.95 28.73 -14.67
C MET A 859 -27.94 27.60 -14.48
N PHE A 860 -26.63 27.92 -14.48
CA PHE A 860 -25.60 26.94 -14.21
C PHE A 860 -25.71 26.34 -12.80
N VAL A 861 -25.98 27.16 -11.79
CA VAL A 861 -26.19 26.70 -10.40
C VAL A 861 -27.40 25.76 -10.34
N ALA A 862 -28.50 26.10 -11.01
CA ALA A 862 -29.71 25.28 -11.03
C ALA A 862 -29.50 23.94 -11.76
N ASP A 863 -28.85 23.94 -12.91
CA ASP A 863 -28.51 22.72 -13.66
C ASP A 863 -27.58 21.81 -12.85
N THR A 864 -26.57 22.40 -12.22
CA THR A 864 -25.64 21.68 -11.34
C THR A 864 -26.36 21.10 -10.13
N ALA A 865 -27.28 21.84 -9.50
CA ALA A 865 -28.09 21.35 -8.41
C ALA A 865 -28.92 20.14 -8.85
N ASN A 866 -29.66 20.21 -9.97
CA ASN A 866 -30.46 19.10 -10.48
C ASN A 866 -29.61 17.85 -10.76
N ALA A 867 -28.41 18.02 -11.33
CA ALA A 867 -27.48 16.92 -11.56
C ALA A 867 -27.01 16.28 -10.23
N ILE A 868 -26.67 17.11 -9.23
CA ILE A 868 -26.28 16.66 -7.90
C ILE A 868 -27.44 15.91 -7.21
N LEU A 869 -28.66 16.43 -7.26
CA LEU A 869 -29.83 15.80 -6.64
C LEU A 869 -30.13 14.43 -7.27
N THR A 870 -30.02 14.32 -8.58
CA THR A 870 -30.16 13.04 -9.29
C THR A 870 -29.08 12.05 -8.85
N ALA A 871 -27.84 12.51 -8.72
CA ALA A 871 -26.71 11.67 -8.29
C ALA A 871 -26.77 11.26 -6.80
N LEU A 872 -27.46 12.02 -5.95
CA LEU A 872 -27.70 11.66 -4.55
C LEU A 872 -28.61 10.43 -4.39
N ASP A 873 -29.41 10.11 -5.39
CA ASP A 873 -30.26 8.91 -5.41
C ASP A 873 -29.63 7.73 -6.16
N ASP A 874 -28.36 7.83 -6.56
CA ASP A 874 -27.67 6.76 -7.29
C ASP A 874 -27.42 5.51 -6.44
N ARG A 875 -27.41 4.34 -7.08
CA ARG A 875 -27.19 3.04 -6.43
C ARG A 875 -25.78 2.94 -5.83
N SER A 876 -24.79 3.57 -6.45
CA SER A 876 -23.40 3.54 -6.03
C SER A 876 -23.13 4.46 -4.83
N PRO A 877 -22.66 3.92 -3.69
CA PRO A 877 -22.29 4.75 -2.54
C PRO A 877 -21.19 5.77 -2.85
N ASN A 878 -20.31 5.48 -3.81
CA ASN A 878 -19.26 6.42 -4.23
C ASN A 878 -19.86 7.64 -4.95
N VAL A 879 -20.81 7.41 -5.87
CA VAL A 879 -21.52 8.50 -6.57
C VAL A 879 -22.24 9.38 -5.55
N ARG A 880 -23.01 8.78 -4.63
CA ARG A 880 -23.72 9.54 -3.59
C ARG A 880 -22.77 10.34 -2.69
N ALA A 881 -21.60 9.78 -2.35
CA ALA A 881 -20.61 10.48 -1.54
C ALA A 881 -20.03 11.71 -2.27
N LYS A 882 -19.76 11.60 -3.58
CA LYS A 882 -19.31 12.75 -4.39
C LYS A 882 -20.42 13.77 -4.60
N ALA A 883 -21.65 13.33 -4.85
CA ALA A 883 -22.82 14.20 -4.97
C ALA A 883 -23.08 14.98 -3.68
N ALA A 884 -23.02 14.33 -2.51
CA ALA A 884 -23.18 15.02 -1.22
C ALA A 884 -22.07 16.05 -0.97
N TRP A 885 -20.82 15.73 -1.31
CA TRP A 885 -19.73 16.70 -1.24
C TRP A 885 -19.97 17.91 -2.14
N SER A 886 -20.40 17.68 -3.39
CA SER A 886 -20.76 18.73 -4.34
C SER A 886 -21.96 19.56 -3.87
N LEU A 887 -22.97 18.93 -3.25
CA LEU A 887 -24.11 19.64 -2.65
C LEU A 887 -23.65 20.59 -1.56
N GLY A 888 -22.74 20.14 -0.70
CA GLY A 888 -22.17 20.99 0.33
C GLY A 888 -21.48 22.22 -0.28
N ASN A 889 -20.61 22.04 -1.28
CA ASN A 889 -19.97 23.17 -1.97
C ASN A 889 -20.99 24.11 -2.62
N LEU A 890 -22.02 23.55 -3.25
CA LEU A 890 -23.08 24.35 -3.85
C LEU A 890 -23.80 25.20 -2.80
N THR A 891 -24.10 24.63 -1.62
CA THR A 891 -24.72 25.40 -0.54
C THR A 891 -23.78 26.43 0.09
N ASP A 892 -22.46 26.18 0.14
CA ASP A 892 -21.50 27.21 0.54
C ASP A 892 -21.53 28.38 -0.47
N THR A 893 -21.57 28.07 -1.77
CA THR A 893 -21.76 29.06 -2.84
C THR A 893 -23.04 29.88 -2.65
N LEU A 894 -24.17 29.26 -2.30
CA LEU A 894 -25.42 29.98 -2.02
C LEU A 894 -25.25 31.00 -0.88
N ILE A 895 -24.55 30.62 0.20
CA ILE A 895 -24.27 31.53 1.32
C ILE A 895 -23.34 32.67 0.91
N VAL A 896 -22.30 32.38 0.12
CA VAL A 896 -21.40 33.42 -0.38
C VAL A 896 -22.15 34.41 -1.26
N ASN A 897 -23.00 33.95 -2.18
CA ASN A 897 -23.79 34.84 -3.03
C ASN A 897 -24.83 35.64 -2.24
N MET A 898 -25.47 35.03 -1.24
CA MET A 898 -26.36 35.75 -0.31
C MET A 898 -25.63 36.92 0.37
N GLN A 899 -24.36 36.75 0.72
CA GLN A 899 -23.56 37.79 1.37
C GLN A 899 -22.98 38.82 0.37
N SER A 900 -22.57 38.40 -0.84
CA SER A 900 -21.89 39.28 -1.79
C SER A 900 -22.79 39.95 -2.82
N VAL A 901 -23.83 39.24 -3.30
CA VAL A 901 -24.80 39.72 -4.30
C VAL A 901 -26.05 40.29 -3.62
N GLY A 902 -26.43 39.74 -2.47
CA GLY A 902 -27.59 40.18 -1.69
C GLY A 902 -28.90 39.49 -2.10
N LEU A 903 -30.02 40.18 -1.88
CA LEU A 903 -31.37 39.62 -2.04
C LEU A 903 -31.71 39.23 -3.48
N GLU A 904 -31.18 39.95 -4.48
CA GLU A 904 -31.47 39.70 -5.91
C GLU A 904 -31.21 38.24 -6.31
N PHE A 905 -30.07 37.68 -5.89
CA PHE A 905 -29.73 36.28 -6.18
C PHE A 905 -30.69 35.29 -5.50
N GLN A 906 -31.14 35.59 -4.29
CA GLN A 906 -32.06 34.71 -3.55
C GLN A 906 -33.47 34.72 -4.16
N GLU A 907 -33.91 35.87 -4.68
CA GLU A 907 -35.20 36.04 -5.34
C GLU A 907 -35.25 35.35 -6.71
N ASP A 908 -34.15 35.33 -7.45
CA ASP A 908 -34.04 34.64 -8.75
C ASP A 908 -33.90 33.11 -8.60
N PHE A 909 -33.53 32.62 -7.40
CA PHE A 909 -33.33 31.19 -7.17
C PHE A 909 -34.67 30.45 -6.98
N SER A 910 -34.86 29.35 -7.71
CA SER A 910 -36.14 28.62 -7.70
C SER A 910 -36.49 28.03 -6.32
N ASP A 911 -37.62 28.46 -5.75
CA ASP A 911 -38.23 27.87 -4.55
C ASP A 911 -38.38 26.36 -4.62
N MET A 912 -38.81 25.83 -5.78
CA MET A 912 -39.04 24.39 -5.95
C MET A 912 -37.72 23.63 -5.89
N LEU A 913 -36.67 24.19 -6.49
CA LEU A 913 -35.34 23.60 -6.43
C LEU A 913 -34.79 23.66 -4.99
N LEU A 914 -34.94 24.80 -4.31
CA LEU A 914 -34.51 24.96 -2.92
C LEU A 914 -35.21 23.96 -1.98
N LEU A 915 -36.52 23.76 -2.16
CA LEU A 915 -37.30 22.77 -1.44
C LEU A 915 -36.80 21.34 -1.70
N ASN A 916 -36.53 21.00 -2.97
CA ASN A 916 -36.00 19.69 -3.35
C ASN A 916 -34.60 19.46 -2.77
N MET A 917 -33.75 20.48 -2.75
CA MET A 917 -32.43 20.40 -2.12
C MET A 917 -32.54 20.12 -0.62
N LEU A 918 -33.43 20.81 0.10
CA LEU A 918 -33.67 20.58 1.51
C LEU A 918 -34.14 19.15 1.80
N ARG A 919 -35.09 18.64 1.00
CA ARG A 919 -35.60 17.27 1.12
C ARG A 919 -34.52 16.22 0.82
N SER A 920 -33.77 16.41 -0.27
CA SER A 920 -32.71 15.48 -0.66
C SER A 920 -31.54 15.48 0.31
N ALA A 921 -31.13 16.64 0.84
CA ALA A 921 -30.14 16.74 1.91
C ALA A 921 -30.62 16.05 3.19
N THR A 922 -31.91 16.20 3.55
CA THR A 922 -32.51 15.53 4.71
C THR A 922 -32.49 14.02 4.53
N LYS A 923 -32.90 13.51 3.37
CA LYS A 923 -32.82 12.08 3.04
C LYS A 923 -31.38 11.56 3.07
N ALA A 924 -30.45 12.29 2.45
CA ALA A 924 -29.03 11.91 2.39
C ALA A 924 -28.35 11.93 3.78
N SER A 925 -28.89 12.72 4.73
CA SER A 925 -28.43 12.71 6.12
C SER A 925 -28.68 11.38 6.83
N ALA A 926 -29.53 10.48 6.30
CA ALA A 926 -29.74 9.15 6.86
C ALA A 926 -28.77 8.07 6.30
N ASP A 927 -27.91 8.41 5.34
CA ASP A 927 -26.96 7.49 4.72
C ASP A 927 -25.69 7.30 5.59
N LYS A 928 -24.70 6.57 5.05
CA LYS A 928 -23.39 6.33 5.66
C LYS A 928 -22.58 7.62 5.81
N ASP A 929 -21.62 7.59 6.73
CA ASP A 929 -20.85 8.74 7.20
C ASP A 929 -20.25 9.66 6.12
N ARG A 930 -19.72 9.11 5.01
CA ARG A 930 -19.16 9.93 3.92
C ARG A 930 -20.22 10.82 3.24
N VAL A 931 -21.44 10.33 3.13
CA VAL A 931 -22.59 11.07 2.58
C VAL A 931 -23.16 11.97 3.68
N LYS A 932 -23.48 11.38 4.83
CA LYS A 932 -24.09 12.05 5.99
C LYS A 932 -23.31 13.30 6.41
N SER A 933 -21.97 13.24 6.47
CA SER A 933 -21.14 14.38 6.90
C SER A 933 -21.30 15.61 5.99
N ASN A 934 -21.49 15.42 4.69
CA ASN A 934 -21.67 16.53 3.75
C ASN A 934 -23.14 16.95 3.64
N ALA A 935 -24.07 16.00 3.76
CA ALA A 935 -25.50 16.27 3.75
C ALA A 935 -25.92 17.17 4.93
N VAL A 936 -25.44 16.91 6.15
CA VAL A 936 -25.76 17.77 7.31
C VAL A 936 -25.18 19.18 7.17
N ARG A 937 -23.98 19.30 6.59
CA ARG A 937 -23.39 20.62 6.26
C ARG A 937 -24.27 21.39 5.28
N ALA A 938 -24.74 20.72 4.23
CA ALA A 938 -25.67 21.31 3.27
C ALA A 938 -26.99 21.73 3.93
N LEU A 939 -27.54 20.93 4.85
CA LEU A 939 -28.74 21.28 5.61
C LEU A 939 -28.57 22.58 6.39
N GLY A 940 -27.48 22.73 7.15
CA GLY A 940 -27.22 23.93 7.93
C GLY A 940 -27.17 25.18 7.06
N ASN A 941 -26.49 25.10 5.92
CA ASN A 941 -26.42 26.19 4.94
C ASN A 941 -27.78 26.48 4.30
N LEU A 942 -28.57 25.46 3.94
CA LEU A 942 -29.90 25.66 3.36
C LEU A 942 -30.85 26.33 4.34
N LEU A 943 -30.84 25.91 5.61
CA LEU A 943 -31.64 26.52 6.67
C LEU A 943 -31.22 27.98 6.93
N HIS A 944 -29.92 28.28 6.84
CA HIS A 944 -29.41 29.65 6.89
C HIS A 944 -29.93 30.49 5.70
N PHE A 945 -29.99 29.90 4.50
CA PHE A 945 -30.36 30.59 3.26
C PHE A 945 -31.87 30.89 3.12
N LEU A 946 -32.75 30.24 3.90
CA LEU A 946 -34.21 30.44 3.78
C LEU A 946 -34.65 31.86 4.14
N GLN A 947 -35.52 32.45 3.32
CA GLN A 947 -36.10 33.78 3.50
C GLN A 947 -37.45 33.73 4.22
N PRO A 948 -37.95 34.85 4.80
CA PRO A 948 -39.27 34.92 5.42
C PRO A 948 -40.41 34.42 4.51
N GLY A 949 -40.32 34.73 3.21
CA GLY A 949 -41.27 34.27 2.21
C GLY A 949 -41.31 32.74 2.04
N HIS A 950 -40.19 32.05 2.26
CA HIS A 950 -40.15 30.57 2.28
C HIS A 950 -40.76 30.02 3.55
N LEU A 951 -40.43 30.61 4.71
CA LEU A 951 -40.91 30.17 6.01
C LEU A 951 -42.43 30.33 6.17
N GLY A 952 -43.03 31.30 5.48
CA GLY A 952 -44.49 31.49 5.44
C GLY A 952 -45.23 30.54 4.49
N LYS A 953 -44.53 29.75 3.65
CA LYS A 953 -45.16 28.85 2.68
C LYS A 953 -45.40 27.47 3.33
N PRO A 954 -46.64 26.95 3.36
CA PRO A 954 -46.96 25.65 3.97
C PRO A 954 -46.15 24.46 3.42
N VAL A 955 -45.69 24.55 2.17
CA VAL A 955 -44.91 23.49 1.53
C VAL A 955 -43.51 23.30 2.14
N PHE A 956 -42.97 24.33 2.80
CA PHE A 956 -41.65 24.30 3.47
C PHE A 956 -41.73 23.88 4.95
N GLU A 957 -42.90 23.99 5.59
CA GLU A 957 -43.06 23.75 7.04
C GLU A 957 -42.58 22.36 7.46
N GLN A 958 -43.09 21.31 6.80
CA GLN A 958 -42.73 19.93 7.12
C GLN A 958 -41.26 19.60 6.77
N PRO A 959 -40.73 19.93 5.58
CA PRO A 959 -39.32 19.72 5.27
C PRO A 959 -38.34 20.48 6.18
N LEU A 960 -38.68 21.69 6.63
CA LEU A 960 -37.88 22.43 7.61
C LEU A 960 -37.82 21.69 8.94
N LEU A 961 -38.98 21.24 9.44
CA LEU A 961 -39.08 20.48 10.67
C LEU A 961 -38.28 19.16 10.60
N GLU A 962 -38.37 18.45 9.48
CA GLU A 962 -37.60 17.21 9.23
C GLU A 962 -36.10 17.48 9.16
N ALA A 963 -35.67 18.57 8.51
CA ALA A 963 -34.27 18.97 8.44
C ALA A 963 -33.70 19.30 9.83
N MET A 964 -34.43 20.06 10.66
CA MET A 964 -34.01 20.36 12.03
C MET A 964 -33.90 19.09 12.88
N ARG A 965 -34.90 18.20 12.81
CA ARG A 965 -34.84 16.90 13.51
C ARG A 965 -33.64 16.06 13.06
N ALA A 966 -33.37 15.99 11.76
CA ALA A 966 -32.22 15.24 11.24
C ALA A 966 -30.88 15.75 11.79
N LEU A 967 -30.72 17.08 11.92
CA LEU A 967 -29.53 17.67 12.55
C LEU A 967 -29.46 17.33 14.05
N ILE A 968 -30.57 17.52 14.78
CA ILE A 968 -30.66 17.24 16.22
C ILE A 968 -30.34 15.76 16.52
N ASP A 969 -30.95 14.85 15.78
CA ASP A 969 -30.74 13.40 15.91
C ASP A 969 -29.30 13.02 15.55
N THR A 970 -28.67 13.72 14.61
CA THR A 970 -27.26 13.49 14.28
C THR A 970 -26.31 13.97 15.39
N VAL A 971 -26.63 15.08 16.05
CA VAL A 971 -25.86 15.59 17.21
C VAL A 971 -25.99 14.64 18.41
N ARG A 972 -27.22 14.18 18.71
CA ARG A 972 -27.51 13.28 19.85
C ARG A 972 -27.09 11.83 19.61
N GLY A 973 -27.29 11.33 18.39
CA GLY A 973 -27.13 9.93 18.03
C GLY A 973 -25.68 9.47 17.97
N ASP A 974 -25.45 8.18 17.72
CA ASP A 974 -24.12 7.56 17.77
C ASP A 974 -23.26 7.74 16.49
N ALA A 975 -23.36 8.91 15.85
CA ALA A 975 -22.58 9.19 14.65
C ALA A 975 -21.09 9.38 14.96
N THR A 976 -20.21 9.16 13.97
CA THR A 976 -18.78 9.44 14.13
C THR A 976 -18.52 10.90 14.48
N MET A 977 -17.42 11.16 15.19
CA MET A 977 -17.09 12.51 15.67
C MET A 977 -17.02 13.55 14.55
N LYS A 978 -16.56 13.18 13.34
CA LYS A 978 -16.58 14.06 12.16
C LYS A 978 -18.00 14.46 11.77
N VAL A 979 -18.93 13.51 11.78
CA VAL A 979 -20.33 13.77 11.44
C VAL A 979 -21.01 14.65 12.50
N ARG A 980 -20.79 14.35 13.79
CA ARG A 980 -21.32 15.18 14.88
C ARG A 980 -20.76 16.60 14.87
N TRP A 981 -19.47 16.76 14.55
CA TRP A 981 -18.83 18.05 14.37
C TRP A 981 -19.52 18.88 13.28
N ASN A 982 -19.75 18.27 12.11
CA ASN A 982 -20.46 18.93 11.00
C ASN A 982 -21.92 19.23 11.35
N ALA A 983 -22.59 18.39 12.15
CA ALA A 983 -23.98 18.63 12.58
C ALA A 983 -24.10 19.78 13.59
N CYS A 984 -23.15 19.90 14.54
CA CYS A 984 -23.08 21.06 15.44
C CYS A 984 -22.81 22.35 14.66
N TYR A 985 -21.85 22.31 13.73
CA TYR A 985 -21.58 23.41 12.80
C TYR A 985 -22.83 23.80 11.99
N ALA A 986 -23.56 22.80 11.47
CA ALA A 986 -24.79 23.01 10.72
C ALA A 986 -25.91 23.65 11.54
N LEU A 987 -26.12 23.24 12.80
CA LEU A 987 -27.07 23.92 13.70
C LEU A 987 -26.64 25.36 13.96
N GLY A 988 -25.35 25.60 14.18
CA GLY A 988 -24.81 26.96 14.30
C GLY A 988 -25.11 27.82 13.06
N ASN A 989 -24.92 27.29 11.86
CA ASN A 989 -25.28 28.00 10.63
C ASN A 989 -26.78 28.25 10.52
N ALA A 990 -27.62 27.26 10.82
CA ALA A 990 -29.07 27.43 10.82
C ALA A 990 -29.49 28.58 11.77
N PHE A 991 -28.89 28.65 12.96
CA PHE A 991 -29.19 29.68 13.96
C PHE A 991 -28.81 31.10 13.53
N ARG A 992 -28.01 31.28 12.48
CA ARG A 992 -27.73 32.61 11.92
C ARG A 992 -28.94 33.20 11.18
N ASN A 993 -29.92 32.37 10.81
CA ASN A 993 -31.16 32.85 10.22
C ASN A 993 -32.10 33.39 11.30
N GLN A 994 -32.14 34.72 11.42
CA GLN A 994 -32.97 35.44 12.39
C GLN A 994 -34.48 35.25 12.18
N HIS A 995 -34.89 34.75 11.02
CA HIS A 995 -36.30 34.50 10.71
C HIS A 995 -36.76 33.11 11.14
N LEU A 996 -35.84 32.21 11.51
CA LEU A 996 -36.24 30.95 12.12
C LEU A 996 -36.88 31.19 13.49
N PRO A 997 -37.95 30.47 13.84
CA PRO A 997 -38.68 30.62 15.11
C PRO A 997 -37.93 30.03 16.32
N LEU A 998 -36.66 30.42 16.52
CA LEU A 998 -35.89 30.07 17.70
C LEU A 998 -36.60 30.55 18.97
N GLY A 999 -36.61 29.71 20.00
CA GLY A 999 -37.28 29.95 21.28
C GLY A 999 -38.79 29.65 21.30
N SER A 1000 -39.46 29.63 20.15
CA SER A 1000 -40.92 29.36 20.05
C SER A 1000 -41.25 28.02 19.40
N ALA A 1001 -40.42 27.52 18.48
CA ALA A 1001 -40.64 26.24 17.82
C ALA A 1001 -40.27 25.05 18.70
N VAL A 1002 -41.04 23.96 18.57
CA VAL A 1002 -40.85 22.72 19.35
C VAL A 1002 -39.45 22.11 19.22
N TRP A 1003 -38.87 22.15 18.01
CA TRP A 1003 -37.53 21.62 17.75
C TRP A 1003 -36.42 22.50 18.34
N SER A 1004 -36.72 23.78 18.64
CA SER A 1004 -35.73 24.71 19.19
C SER A 1004 -35.23 24.22 20.53
N THR A 1005 -36.15 23.80 21.40
CA THR A 1005 -35.81 23.29 22.73
C THR A 1005 -34.96 22.02 22.65
N GLU A 1006 -35.29 21.13 21.71
CA GLU A 1006 -34.53 19.91 21.47
C GLU A 1006 -33.12 20.19 20.94
N ALA A 1007 -32.95 21.20 20.08
CA ALA A 1007 -31.66 21.59 19.54
C ALA A 1007 -30.71 22.15 20.61
N PHE A 1008 -31.20 23.07 21.46
CA PHE A 1008 -30.40 23.59 22.57
C PHE A 1008 -30.02 22.51 23.57
N SER A 1009 -30.95 21.61 23.91
CA SER A 1009 -30.67 20.49 24.80
C SER A 1009 -29.66 19.50 24.19
N ALA A 1010 -29.74 19.23 22.88
CA ALA A 1010 -28.76 18.40 22.17
C ALA A 1010 -27.35 18.98 22.23
N LEU A 1011 -27.19 20.27 21.91
CA LEU A 1011 -25.91 20.97 21.96
C LEU A 1011 -25.37 21.08 23.40
N SER A 1012 -26.25 21.31 24.37
CA SER A 1012 -25.91 21.37 25.80
C SER A 1012 -25.42 20.01 26.33
N CYS A 1013 -26.04 18.92 25.91
CA CYS A 1013 -25.58 17.57 26.22
C CYS A 1013 -24.22 17.26 25.58
N VAL A 1014 -24.02 17.64 24.31
CA VAL A 1014 -22.76 17.35 23.60
C VAL A 1014 -21.58 18.17 24.12
N VAL A 1015 -21.78 19.45 24.46
CA VAL A 1015 -20.70 20.31 24.97
C VAL A 1015 -20.15 19.83 26.32
N THR A 1016 -20.99 19.18 27.13
CA THR A 1016 -20.64 18.64 28.45
C THR A 1016 -20.13 17.19 28.40
N SER A 1017 -20.77 16.32 27.62
CA SER A 1017 -20.53 14.87 27.69
C SER A 1017 -19.66 14.28 26.57
N CYS A 1018 -19.49 14.98 25.44
CA CYS A 1018 -18.75 14.42 24.30
C CYS A 1018 -17.24 14.39 24.58
N LYS A 1019 -16.61 13.22 24.41
CA LYS A 1019 -15.16 13.09 24.63
C LYS A 1019 -14.29 13.85 23.62
N ASN A 1020 -14.82 14.18 22.43
CA ASN A 1020 -14.03 14.84 21.39
C ASN A 1020 -14.11 16.37 21.49
N PHE A 1021 -12.97 17.02 21.65
CA PHE A 1021 -12.91 18.46 21.94
C PHE A 1021 -13.28 19.31 20.73
N LYS A 1022 -12.99 18.87 19.50
CA LYS A 1022 -13.47 19.58 18.31
C LYS A 1022 -15.00 19.65 18.26
N VAL A 1023 -15.68 18.54 18.58
CA VAL A 1023 -17.16 18.50 18.62
C VAL A 1023 -17.68 19.46 19.70
N ARG A 1024 -17.09 19.44 20.90
CA ARG A 1024 -17.44 20.38 21.99
C ARG A 1024 -17.24 21.84 21.57
N ILE A 1025 -16.13 22.18 20.91
CA ILE A 1025 -15.85 23.53 20.38
C ILE A 1025 -16.97 23.99 19.45
N LYS A 1026 -17.36 23.19 18.46
CA LYS A 1026 -18.44 23.59 17.53
C LYS A 1026 -19.81 23.60 18.20
N SER A 1027 -20.05 22.75 19.20
CA SER A 1027 -21.27 22.80 20.00
C SER A 1027 -21.37 24.11 20.79
N ALA A 1028 -20.29 24.51 21.47
CA ALA A 1028 -20.21 25.78 22.19
C ALA A 1028 -20.36 26.97 21.25
N ALA A 1029 -19.72 26.95 20.08
CA ALA A 1029 -19.88 27.98 19.07
C ALA A 1029 -21.33 28.10 18.57
N ALA A 1030 -22.01 26.98 18.31
CA ALA A 1030 -23.42 26.99 17.91
C ALA A 1030 -24.33 27.56 19.00
N LEU A 1031 -24.07 27.24 20.27
CA LEU A 1031 -24.82 27.78 21.41
C LEU A 1031 -24.66 29.29 21.59
N SER A 1032 -23.61 29.90 21.03
CA SER A 1032 -23.38 31.35 21.10
C SER A 1032 -23.70 32.09 19.79
N VAL A 1033 -24.43 31.47 18.85
CA VAL A 1033 -24.86 32.13 17.61
C VAL A 1033 -26.09 33.03 17.79
N PRO A 1034 -27.18 32.61 18.48
CA PRO A 1034 -28.39 33.43 18.55
C PRO A 1034 -28.12 34.79 19.19
N ALA A 1035 -28.52 35.85 18.49
CA ALA A 1035 -28.13 37.23 18.80
C ALA A 1035 -29.03 37.91 19.84
N THR A 1036 -30.22 37.38 20.13
CA THR A 1036 -31.15 37.95 21.12
C THR A 1036 -31.55 36.93 22.18
N ARG A 1037 -31.99 37.43 23.34
CA ARG A 1037 -32.34 36.59 24.49
C ARG A 1037 -33.53 35.67 24.22
N GLU A 1038 -34.53 36.15 23.48
CA GLU A 1038 -35.79 35.45 23.21
C GLU A 1038 -35.55 34.16 22.40
N CYS A 1039 -34.49 34.11 21.58
CA CYS A 1039 -34.13 32.93 20.81
C CYS A 1039 -33.79 31.71 21.68
N TYR A 1040 -33.39 31.91 22.94
CA TYR A 1040 -33.09 30.82 23.88
C TYR A 1040 -34.34 30.30 24.61
N GLY A 1041 -35.53 30.79 24.29
CA GLY A 1041 -36.77 30.35 24.93
C GLY A 1041 -36.93 30.92 26.35
N ASP A 1042 -37.55 30.13 27.23
CA ASP A 1042 -37.82 30.54 28.61
C ASP A 1042 -36.55 30.63 29.49
N SER A 1043 -36.72 31.07 30.74
CA SER A 1043 -35.62 31.17 31.69
C SER A 1043 -35.03 29.81 32.07
N GLN A 1044 -35.81 28.72 32.03
CA GLN A 1044 -35.32 27.38 32.34
C GLN A 1044 -34.35 26.88 31.25
N GLN A 1045 -34.70 27.05 29.99
CA GLN A 1045 -33.86 26.66 28.88
C GLN A 1045 -32.57 27.49 28.83
N PHE A 1046 -32.66 28.82 29.00
CA PHE A 1046 -31.47 29.66 29.08
C PHE A 1046 -30.54 29.24 30.22
N SER A 1047 -31.11 28.90 31.38
CA SER A 1047 -30.38 28.37 32.53
C SER A 1047 -29.70 27.02 32.25
N GLU A 1048 -30.31 26.14 31.45
CA GLU A 1048 -29.72 24.88 31.01
C GLU A 1048 -28.47 25.12 30.15
N VAL A 1049 -28.56 26.02 29.17
CA VAL A 1049 -27.43 26.36 28.29
C VAL A 1049 -26.28 26.96 29.10
N TRP A 1050 -26.57 27.94 29.97
CA TRP A 1050 -25.59 28.54 30.86
C TRP A 1050 -24.86 27.49 31.71
N ARG A 1051 -25.62 26.63 32.40
CA ARG A 1051 -25.06 25.61 33.30
C ARG A 1051 -24.20 24.60 32.54
N SER A 1052 -24.64 24.19 31.34
CA SER A 1052 -23.88 23.28 30.49
C SER A 1052 -22.56 23.89 30.00
N LEU A 1053 -22.54 25.16 29.62
CA LEU A 1053 -21.30 25.86 29.24
C LEU A 1053 -20.36 26.04 30.43
N ALA A 1054 -20.89 26.46 31.59
CA ALA A 1054 -20.10 26.62 32.81
C ALA A 1054 -19.48 25.30 33.28
N GLN A 1055 -20.27 24.22 33.28
CA GLN A 1055 -19.79 22.87 33.59
C GLN A 1055 -18.74 22.41 32.56
N ALA A 1056 -18.96 22.62 31.26
CA ALA A 1056 -18.00 22.24 30.24
C ALA A 1056 -16.67 22.99 30.39
N LEU A 1057 -16.70 24.24 30.85
CA LEU A 1057 -15.51 25.05 31.10
C LEU A 1057 -14.72 24.54 32.31
N GLU A 1058 -15.40 24.20 33.40
CA GLU A 1058 -14.79 23.58 34.58
C GLU A 1058 -14.07 22.27 34.24
N HIS A 1059 -14.67 21.43 33.38
CA HIS A 1059 -14.13 20.14 32.96
C HIS A 1059 -13.40 20.23 31.60
N SER A 1060 -12.87 21.39 31.24
CA SER A 1060 -12.21 21.60 29.93
C SER A 1060 -10.82 20.96 29.83
N GLU A 1061 -10.21 20.59 30.97
CA GLU A 1061 -8.91 19.92 31.04
C GLU A 1061 -9.02 18.41 31.28
N GLU A 1062 -10.22 17.91 31.56
CA GLU A 1062 -10.45 16.48 31.78
C GLU A 1062 -10.53 15.72 30.45
N THR A 1063 -9.52 14.89 30.18
CA THR A 1063 -9.52 13.96 29.05
C THR A 1063 -8.75 12.69 29.38
N GLU A 1064 -9.27 11.55 28.93
CA GLU A 1064 -8.56 10.27 28.96
C GLU A 1064 -7.58 10.11 27.77
N ASP A 1065 -7.78 10.90 26.71
CA ASP A 1065 -6.98 10.87 25.48
C ASP A 1065 -6.03 12.07 25.40
N PHE A 1066 -4.73 11.78 25.49
CA PHE A 1066 -3.66 12.79 25.43
C PHE A 1066 -3.62 13.55 24.10
N LEU A 1067 -4.15 12.96 23.01
CA LEU A 1067 -4.18 13.61 21.69
C LEU A 1067 -5.17 14.79 21.63
N GLU A 1068 -6.16 14.81 22.51
CA GLU A 1068 -7.13 15.89 22.61
C GLU A 1068 -6.55 17.12 23.36
N TYR A 1069 -5.46 16.95 24.11
CA TYR A 1069 -4.85 18.03 24.91
C TYR A 1069 -4.43 19.23 24.04
N ARG A 1070 -4.10 19.01 22.76
CA ARG A 1070 -3.78 20.09 21.80
C ARG A 1070 -4.95 21.03 21.50
N TYR A 1071 -6.19 20.64 21.82
CA TYR A 1071 -7.40 21.42 21.59
C TYR A 1071 -7.96 22.07 22.87
N CYS A 1072 -7.36 21.83 24.05
CA CYS A 1072 -7.81 22.39 25.33
C CYS A 1072 -7.94 23.93 25.30
N ALA A 1073 -6.92 24.61 24.77
CA ALA A 1073 -6.89 26.07 24.71
C ALA A 1073 -8.02 26.63 23.83
N SER A 1074 -8.23 26.05 22.66
CA SER A 1074 -9.32 26.43 21.76
C SER A 1074 -10.70 26.17 22.36
N LEU A 1075 -10.87 25.05 23.08
CA LEU A 1075 -12.11 24.73 23.79
C LEU A 1075 -12.40 25.74 24.90
N ARG A 1076 -11.42 26.05 25.76
CA ARG A 1076 -11.55 27.06 26.82
C ARG A 1076 -11.91 28.42 26.25
N SER A 1077 -11.20 28.85 25.21
CA SER A 1077 -11.47 30.14 24.55
C SER A 1077 -12.91 30.21 24.03
N GLN A 1078 -13.37 29.18 23.32
CA GLN A 1078 -14.74 29.16 22.80
C GLN A 1078 -15.81 29.12 23.89
N LEU A 1079 -15.58 28.39 24.99
CA LEU A 1079 -16.50 28.32 26.13
C LEU A 1079 -16.59 29.67 26.87
N CYS A 1080 -15.45 30.34 27.07
CA CYS A 1080 -15.42 31.68 27.66
C CYS A 1080 -16.19 32.69 26.79
N ARG A 1081 -15.98 32.69 25.47
CA ARG A 1081 -16.75 33.53 24.53
C ARG A 1081 -18.25 33.26 24.61
N ALA A 1082 -18.64 32.00 24.66
CA ALA A 1082 -20.05 31.62 24.77
C ALA A 1082 -20.68 32.08 26.09
N LEU A 1083 -19.96 31.99 27.22
CA LEU A 1083 -20.44 32.50 28.51
C LEU A 1083 -20.55 34.03 28.53
N LEU A 1084 -19.56 34.74 27.98
CA LEU A 1084 -19.61 36.21 27.87
C LEU A 1084 -20.79 36.66 26.99
N HIS A 1085 -21.05 35.94 25.89
CA HIS A 1085 -22.22 36.15 25.05
C HIS A 1085 -23.54 35.96 25.83
N LEU A 1086 -23.68 34.89 26.61
CA LEU A 1086 -24.91 34.71 27.40
C LEU A 1086 -25.04 35.78 28.51
N LEU A 1087 -23.95 36.19 29.15
CA LEU A 1087 -23.96 37.29 30.10
C LEU A 1087 -24.44 38.59 29.43
N SER A 1088 -24.01 38.85 28.19
CA SER A 1088 -24.46 40.03 27.44
C SER A 1088 -25.93 39.96 27.00
N LEU A 1089 -26.59 38.81 27.10
CA LEU A 1089 -28.02 38.66 26.77
C LEU A 1089 -28.93 38.46 27.98
N CYS A 1090 -28.39 38.14 29.17
CA CYS A 1090 -29.22 37.78 30.33
C CYS A 1090 -30.22 38.88 30.75
N GLN A 1091 -31.40 38.44 31.16
CA GLN A 1091 -32.52 39.22 31.69
C GLN A 1091 -32.71 38.96 33.20
N PRO A 1092 -33.48 39.80 33.92
CA PRO A 1092 -33.74 39.64 35.36
C PRO A 1092 -34.16 38.23 35.80
N ASP A 1093 -35.00 37.55 35.01
CA ASP A 1093 -35.50 36.20 35.29
C ASP A 1093 -34.43 35.11 35.17
N ASP A 1094 -33.30 35.40 34.51
CA ASP A 1094 -32.17 34.46 34.35
C ASP A 1094 -31.16 34.54 35.50
N LEU A 1095 -31.16 35.67 36.22
CA LEU A 1095 -30.19 35.96 37.26
C LEU A 1095 -30.12 34.90 38.36
N PRO A 1096 -31.23 34.27 38.83
CA PRO A 1096 -31.14 33.21 39.83
C PRO A 1096 -30.25 32.03 39.40
N ALA A 1097 -30.31 31.63 38.13
CA ALA A 1097 -29.49 30.54 37.63
C ALA A 1097 -28.02 30.96 37.48
N LEU A 1098 -27.77 32.17 36.96
CA LEU A 1098 -26.43 32.74 36.85
C LEU A 1098 -25.79 32.90 38.23
N GLY A 1099 -26.52 33.53 39.15
CA GLY A 1099 -26.19 33.75 40.55
C GLY A 1099 -25.79 32.46 41.26
N SER A 1100 -26.57 31.39 41.08
CA SER A 1100 -26.26 30.08 41.67
C SER A 1100 -24.93 29.50 41.17
N SER A 1101 -24.61 29.65 39.88
CA SER A 1101 -23.34 29.17 39.31
C SER A 1101 -22.15 30.01 39.75
N VAL A 1102 -22.29 31.34 39.81
CA VAL A 1102 -21.19 32.26 40.16
C VAL A 1102 -21.01 32.44 41.68
N SER A 1103 -21.95 31.98 42.49
CA SER A 1103 -21.82 31.92 43.95
C SER A 1103 -21.41 30.54 44.47
N GLY A 1104 -21.43 29.53 43.58
CA GLY A 1104 -21.09 28.16 43.90
C GLY A 1104 -19.59 27.88 44.00
N GLN A 1105 -19.25 26.60 44.17
CA GLN A 1105 -17.86 26.12 44.28
C GLN A 1105 -17.03 26.36 43.00
N SER A 1106 -17.69 26.56 41.85
CA SER A 1106 -17.06 26.80 40.55
C SER A 1106 -16.60 28.24 40.34
N ARG A 1107 -16.99 29.20 41.21
CA ARG A 1107 -16.65 30.64 41.08
C ARG A 1107 -15.15 30.88 40.84
N PRO A 1108 -14.22 30.32 41.65
CA PRO A 1108 -12.79 30.61 41.47
C PRO A 1108 -12.25 30.07 40.15
N ALA A 1109 -12.74 28.92 39.71
CA ALA A 1109 -12.33 28.29 38.45
C ALA A 1109 -12.81 29.12 37.25
N LEU A 1110 -14.11 29.48 37.21
CA LEU A 1110 -14.68 30.31 36.15
C LEU A 1110 -13.97 31.66 36.05
N GLN A 1111 -13.70 32.30 37.20
CA GLN A 1111 -12.98 33.56 37.26
C GLN A 1111 -11.57 33.44 36.69
N ALA A 1112 -10.79 32.45 37.13
CA ALA A 1112 -9.43 32.25 36.63
C ALA A 1112 -9.39 31.96 35.12
N LEU A 1113 -10.36 31.18 34.62
CA LEU A 1113 -10.45 30.81 33.20
C LEU A 1113 -10.88 32.00 32.31
N LEU A 1114 -11.84 32.82 32.75
CA LEU A 1114 -12.24 34.03 32.04
C LEU A 1114 -11.10 35.05 31.99
N ILE A 1115 -10.41 35.27 33.11
CA ILE A 1115 -9.26 36.19 33.15
C ILE A 1115 -8.14 35.71 32.23
N SER A 1116 -7.83 34.40 32.24
CA SER A 1116 -6.86 33.80 31.32
C SER A 1116 -7.26 34.02 29.85
N HIS A 1117 -8.55 33.90 29.53
CA HIS A 1117 -9.05 34.13 28.18
C HIS A 1117 -8.90 35.59 27.74
N LEU A 1118 -9.28 36.55 28.59
CA LEU A 1118 -9.11 37.98 28.32
C LEU A 1118 -7.63 38.36 28.12
N ARG A 1119 -6.73 37.66 28.79
CA ARG A 1119 -5.27 37.82 28.61
C ARG A 1119 -4.82 37.32 27.24
N ASP A 1120 -5.26 36.11 26.85
CA ASP A 1120 -4.87 35.50 25.59
C ASP A 1120 -5.39 36.28 24.37
N GLU A 1121 -6.60 36.86 24.44
CA GLU A 1121 -7.10 37.75 23.37
C GLU A 1121 -6.25 39.01 23.20
N GLY A 1122 -5.67 39.53 24.29
CA GLY A 1122 -4.78 40.69 24.25
C GLY A 1122 -3.41 40.42 23.62
N LEU A 1123 -2.99 39.16 23.48
CA LEU A 1123 -1.64 38.78 23.04
C LEU A 1123 -1.57 38.10 21.66
N VAL A 1124 -2.68 37.66 21.06
CA VAL A 1124 -2.63 36.88 19.82
C VAL A 1124 -3.69 37.30 18.79
N PRO A 1125 -3.31 37.88 17.63
CA PRO A 1125 -4.12 37.75 16.42
C PRO A 1125 -4.03 36.29 15.96
N SER A 1126 -5.16 35.59 15.91
CA SER A 1126 -5.28 34.15 15.64
C SER A 1126 -4.41 33.67 14.45
N ALA A 1127 -3.24 33.13 14.74
CA ALA A 1127 -2.38 32.43 13.79
C ALA A 1127 -2.21 31.00 14.29
N GLY A 1128 -3.17 30.12 13.98
CA GLY A 1128 -3.09 28.74 14.44
C GLY A 1128 -4.38 27.92 14.27
N ALA A 1129 -4.94 27.89 13.08
CA ALA A 1129 -5.86 26.82 12.69
C ALA A 1129 -5.51 26.41 11.25
N ASP A 1130 -4.78 25.30 11.14
CA ASP A 1130 -4.42 24.67 9.88
C ASP A 1130 -5.68 24.36 9.05
N GLY A 1131 -5.78 24.97 7.86
CA GLY A 1131 -6.46 24.41 6.69
C GLY A 1131 -7.98 24.17 6.76
N GLU A 1132 -8.70 24.71 5.77
CA GLU A 1132 -10.12 24.43 5.46
C GLU A 1132 -11.20 24.91 6.47
N GLU A 1133 -10.85 25.56 7.57
CA GLU A 1133 -11.85 26.13 8.47
C GLU A 1133 -12.46 27.41 7.87
N ALA A 1134 -13.69 27.30 7.36
CA ALA A 1134 -14.50 28.44 6.94
C ALA A 1134 -14.46 29.52 8.02
N LEU A 1135 -13.90 30.66 7.63
CA LEU A 1135 -13.66 31.84 8.44
C LEU A 1135 -14.97 32.28 9.09
N ASP A 1136 -15.05 32.17 10.41
CA ASP A 1136 -16.10 32.85 11.14
C ASP A 1136 -15.72 34.34 11.18
N HIS A 1137 -16.24 35.11 10.23
CA HIS A 1137 -16.06 36.56 10.14
C HIS A 1137 -16.93 37.32 11.16
N SER A 1138 -17.23 36.74 12.33
CA SER A 1138 -17.60 37.57 13.46
C SER A 1138 -16.36 38.39 13.81
N THR A 1139 -16.43 39.72 13.63
CA THR A 1139 -15.52 40.65 14.29
C THR A 1139 -15.34 40.15 15.71
N PRO A 1140 -14.12 39.83 16.18
CA PRO A 1140 -13.92 39.53 17.58
C PRO A 1140 -14.35 40.78 18.32
N GLU A 1141 -15.57 40.79 18.85
CA GLU A 1141 -15.94 41.75 19.87
C GLU A 1141 -14.90 41.54 20.96
N ASP A 1142 -14.18 42.60 21.27
CA ASP A 1142 -13.16 42.55 22.30
C ASP A 1142 -13.86 42.04 23.57
N GLY A 1143 -13.46 40.85 24.05
CA GLY A 1143 -14.11 40.22 25.20
C GLY A 1143 -14.11 41.15 26.41
N TRP A 1144 -13.13 42.06 26.46
CA TRP A 1144 -13.08 43.15 27.43
C TRP A 1144 -14.23 44.15 27.27
N THR A 1145 -14.47 44.66 26.06
CA THR A 1145 -15.56 45.64 25.83
C THR A 1145 -16.92 45.03 26.13
N LEU A 1146 -17.13 43.77 25.70
CA LEU A 1146 -18.37 43.05 25.97
C LEU A 1146 -18.60 42.87 27.48
N LEU A 1147 -17.54 42.52 28.22
CA LEU A 1147 -17.60 42.37 29.67
C LEU A 1147 -17.91 43.70 30.38
N THR A 1148 -17.26 44.80 29.99
CA THR A 1148 -17.47 46.12 30.60
C THR A 1148 -18.86 46.69 30.31
N ASP A 1149 -19.36 46.48 29.09
CA ASP A 1149 -20.70 46.91 28.68
C ASP A 1149 -21.78 46.12 29.43
N THR A 1150 -21.57 44.81 29.56
CA THR A 1150 -22.45 43.94 30.34
C THR A 1150 -22.47 44.34 31.81
N LEU A 1151 -21.30 44.61 32.41
CA LEU A 1151 -21.21 45.08 33.79
C LEU A 1151 -21.96 46.42 33.98
N THR A 1152 -21.83 47.34 33.02
CA THR A 1152 -22.51 48.64 33.06
C THR A 1152 -24.02 48.48 32.95
N ARG A 1153 -24.51 47.63 32.04
CA ARG A 1153 -25.94 47.31 31.90
C ARG A 1153 -26.52 46.73 33.19
N LEU A 1154 -25.87 45.71 33.76
CA LEU A 1154 -26.36 45.05 34.96
C LEU A 1154 -26.32 45.98 36.19
N LYS A 1155 -25.35 46.89 36.27
CA LYS A 1155 -25.34 47.95 37.30
C LYS A 1155 -26.53 48.90 37.16
N GLY A 1156 -27.01 49.14 35.93
CA GLY A 1156 -28.20 49.96 35.70
C GLY A 1156 -29.48 49.36 36.27
N LEU A 1157 -29.52 48.04 36.52
CA LEU A 1157 -30.65 47.35 37.15
C LEU A 1157 -30.66 47.51 38.68
N LEU A 1158 -29.54 47.90 39.30
CA LEU A 1158 -29.49 48.22 40.73
C LEU A 1158 -30.34 49.46 41.02
N GLY A 1159 -31.44 49.26 41.74
CA GLY A 1159 -32.34 50.32 42.19
C GLY A 1159 -33.75 50.27 41.58
N GLU A 1160 -34.04 49.34 40.68
CA GLU A 1160 -35.43 49.11 40.24
C GLU A 1160 -36.24 48.45 41.37
N PRO A 1161 -37.37 49.05 41.82
CA PRO A 1161 -38.10 48.62 43.01
C PRO A 1161 -38.87 47.30 42.86
N VAL A 1162 -38.71 46.55 41.76
CA VAL A 1162 -39.56 45.40 41.40
C VAL A 1162 -38.77 44.08 41.34
N MET A 1163 -37.47 44.07 41.67
CA MET A 1163 -36.67 42.84 41.55
C MET A 1163 -36.61 42.03 42.86
N ASP A 1164 -37.37 40.93 42.93
CA ASP A 1164 -37.22 39.90 43.96
C ASP A 1164 -35.82 39.22 43.91
N SER A 1165 -35.06 39.40 42.82
CA SER A 1165 -33.75 38.79 42.54
C SER A 1165 -32.54 39.71 42.83
N ASN A 1166 -32.67 40.69 43.72
CA ASN A 1166 -31.58 41.61 44.06
C ASN A 1166 -30.31 40.89 44.57
N GLU A 1167 -30.45 39.83 45.39
CA GLU A 1167 -29.30 39.06 45.88
C GLU A 1167 -28.55 38.33 44.74
N ASP A 1168 -29.28 37.81 43.76
CA ASP A 1168 -28.71 37.15 42.59
C ASP A 1168 -28.01 38.15 41.66
N LEU A 1169 -28.62 39.32 41.44
CA LEU A 1169 -28.02 40.42 40.69
C LEU A 1169 -26.70 40.88 41.35
N GLU A 1170 -26.71 41.10 42.67
CA GLU A 1170 -25.52 41.46 43.44
C GLU A 1170 -24.41 40.40 43.31
N SER A 1171 -24.79 39.13 43.32
CA SER A 1171 -23.85 38.00 43.18
C SER A 1171 -23.17 37.98 41.81
N VAL A 1172 -23.94 38.19 40.73
CA VAL A 1172 -23.41 38.29 39.36
C VAL A 1172 -22.54 39.54 39.19
N LEU A 1173 -22.98 40.69 39.70
CA LEU A 1173 -22.21 41.93 39.66
C LEU A 1173 -20.89 41.80 40.41
N SER A 1174 -20.90 41.20 41.60
CA SER A 1174 -19.71 40.92 42.39
C SER A 1174 -18.74 40.04 41.60
N PHE A 1175 -19.23 38.99 40.95
CA PHE A 1175 -18.39 38.12 40.12
C PHE A 1175 -17.72 38.87 38.97
N LEU A 1176 -18.49 39.63 38.17
CA LEU A 1176 -17.95 40.39 37.04
C LEU A 1176 -16.96 41.46 37.49
N GLN A 1177 -17.24 42.15 38.61
CA GLN A 1177 -16.31 43.13 39.19
C GLN A 1177 -14.99 42.47 39.64
N ASP A 1178 -15.05 41.28 40.20
CA ASP A 1178 -13.84 40.54 40.60
C ASP A 1178 -13.03 40.08 39.37
N VAL A 1179 -13.68 39.70 38.27
CA VAL A 1179 -13.01 39.36 36.99
C VAL A 1179 -12.31 40.60 36.42
N VAL A 1180 -13.02 41.73 36.33
CA VAL A 1180 -12.51 43.01 35.82
C VAL A 1180 -11.32 43.49 36.65
N ARG A 1181 -11.48 43.55 37.98
CA ARG A 1181 -10.43 44.01 38.90
C ARG A 1181 -9.17 43.15 38.81
N ASN A 1182 -9.31 41.83 38.85
CA ASN A 1182 -8.16 40.93 38.80
C ASN A 1182 -7.45 40.96 37.44
N PHE A 1183 -8.18 41.20 36.34
CA PHE A 1183 -7.58 41.38 35.02
C PHE A 1183 -6.81 42.69 34.92
N GLU A 1184 -7.35 43.80 35.45
CA GLU A 1184 -6.66 45.09 35.53
C GLU A 1184 -5.40 45.02 36.40
N GLU A 1185 -5.48 44.40 37.58
CA GLU A 1185 -4.33 44.18 38.47
C GLU A 1185 -3.22 43.37 37.79
N MET A 1186 -3.57 42.36 36.98
CA MET A 1186 -2.59 41.61 36.20
C MET A 1186 -1.97 42.43 35.06
N LYS A 1187 -2.78 43.20 34.31
CA LYS A 1187 -2.24 44.12 33.29
C LYS A 1187 -1.27 45.13 33.90
N GLU A 1188 -1.59 45.66 35.08
CA GLU A 1188 -0.69 46.54 35.82
C GLU A 1188 0.60 45.83 36.25
N ALA A 1189 0.52 44.58 36.74
CA ALA A 1189 1.69 43.80 37.13
C ALA A 1189 2.62 43.51 35.94
N GLU A 1190 2.05 43.14 34.78
CA GLU A 1190 2.81 42.92 33.54
C GLU A 1190 3.43 44.24 33.02
N SER A 1191 2.72 45.37 33.16
CA SER A 1191 3.27 46.69 32.82
C SER A 1191 4.46 47.08 33.72
N LYS A 1192 4.43 46.68 35.01
CA LYS A 1192 5.53 46.87 35.97
C LYS A 1192 6.71 45.93 35.69
N GLU A 1193 6.47 44.68 35.32
CA GLU A 1193 7.53 43.76 34.93
C GLU A 1193 8.21 44.17 33.61
N SER A 1194 7.44 44.55 32.60
CA SER A 1194 7.98 45.02 31.32
C SER A 1194 8.80 46.32 31.49
N SER A 1195 8.38 47.23 32.37
CA SER A 1195 9.18 48.41 32.72
C SER A 1195 10.42 48.08 33.56
N LEU A 1196 10.40 47.05 34.42
CA LEU A 1196 11.57 46.54 35.14
C LEU A 1196 12.59 45.84 34.22
N VAL A 1197 12.13 45.14 33.18
CA VAL A 1197 12.99 44.48 32.19
C VAL A 1197 13.66 45.52 31.27
N LEU A 1198 12.91 46.53 30.82
CA LEU A 1198 13.46 47.66 30.05
C LEU A 1198 14.42 48.52 30.88
N GLY A 1199 14.26 48.56 32.21
CA GLY A 1199 15.19 49.26 33.11
C GLY A 1199 16.51 48.52 33.40
N LYS A 1200 16.65 47.25 32.97
CA LYS A 1200 17.86 46.43 33.19
C LYS A 1200 18.63 46.06 31.92
N SER A 1201 18.10 46.36 30.73
CA SER A 1201 18.85 46.33 29.47
C SER A 1201 19.50 47.68 29.22
#